data_AF-A0A0G4GCB7-F1
#
_entry.id   AF-A0A0G4GCB7-F1
#
_cell.length_a   1.000
_cell.length_b   1.000
_cell.length_c   1.000
_cell.angle_alpha   90.00
_cell.angle_beta   90.00
_cell.angle_gamma   90.00
#
_symmetry.space_group_name_H-M   'P 1'
#
loop_
_entity.id
_entity.type
_entity.pdbx_description
1 polymer ?
#
loop_
_entity_poly.entity_id
_entity_poly.type
_entity_poly.pdbx_seq_one_letter_code
_entity_poly.pdbx_strand_id
1 'polypeptide(L)'
;MTAVGMRRDVWKAGSSQRHQLLHPSRWSCLWLEPPSASRKTAHGIRHTILFSASQSVSSKKAPAKKGRQTFVKLNVKDLMELKEVPLPELTRDDPDTFIGESFLNKAIQLLMPEYHQPHDTGGKRIRPMSLTRYSRGGKTRMMLELGYRLHKDGVPVIYISFADETPYQGETIRRALASVLLRIAWAAATDEAKARVARAAKLDDVNRLTFGIWFKHTRVDRSTIDEWLGCQPCVLLIDELNRFMTRQKPRSKGESDVAGYLKTTFLTKEQRYFVFSSHVTSLSYELPTFLESLSKRTVIRSQLPLIEMDDLARVSSLCGASPSRICWAGRSPALLWICSRYGMDYYMYIPEVEVALGRSLSPSAALNVLVSIIKTAIDGRRPEDIGTWEALLDVFEPGPQPHESTEGRADQQPSQQQQQQEQQQQQQQQQQQQQQQPDDKKLGESIYEERVEHVWPPCYLAGVLTELTLPDSPLLEAVGQPFFEGLQGISAGLTMLNIAERRSGKEWEGPCRAAILLRMLQSALRSRSEKLDIPEIPRKLYKLLPPAIIAGCQFGGVVQDNQWQTTADVVNSFYLPIDQDGWFSKRFSEFPQLQKGPTACLVNPNSSTFENHDFYILVAHDGKLSEVWGYQLELVTQQPPGTQQETSRSFSPTSTPRLPVKMTSVYLQGGQPEVEGKETYLKSQNLDQEVNPCIVASGAEQELLFGTLLKWMCPLSWVEPVRERRARDRQ
;
A
#
# COMPACT_ATOMS: atom_id res chain seq x y z
N MET A 1 25.95 -16.47 -75.49
CA MET A 1 25.09 -17.56 -75.96
C MET A 1 23.86 -17.61 -75.07
N THR A 2 22.70 -17.30 -75.67
CA THR A 2 21.31 -17.68 -75.29
C THR A 2 20.91 -17.59 -73.80
N ALA A 3 20.22 -16.53 -73.37
CA ALA A 3 18.74 -16.36 -73.36
C ALA A 3 18.05 -17.36 -72.40
N VAL A 4 17.33 -16.97 -71.36
CA VAL A 4 15.93 -16.46 -71.26
C VAL A 4 15.68 -16.29 -69.74
N GLY A 5 14.87 -15.40 -69.16
CA GLY A 5 13.92 -14.41 -69.64
C GLY A 5 13.36 -13.61 -68.45
N MET A 6 12.86 -12.42 -68.77
CA MET A 6 12.21 -11.47 -67.88
C MET A 6 10.90 -12.00 -67.29
N ARG A 7 10.52 -11.50 -66.10
CA ARG A 7 9.28 -10.70 -65.91
C ARG A 7 9.35 -9.88 -64.62
N ARG A 8 9.20 -8.56 -64.80
CA ARG A 8 8.76 -7.58 -63.79
C ARG A 8 7.24 -7.66 -63.69
N ASP A 9 6.66 -7.39 -62.52
CA ASP A 9 5.46 -6.55 -62.33
C ASP A 9 5.40 -6.14 -60.84
N VAL A 10 5.67 -4.86 -60.54
CA VAL A 10 4.71 -3.77 -60.25
C VAL A 10 4.06 -3.88 -58.86
N TRP A 11 4.55 -3.04 -57.96
CA TRP A 11 3.94 -2.67 -56.69
C TRP A 11 2.59 -1.98 -56.90
N LYS A 12 1.55 -2.41 -56.19
CA LYS A 12 0.40 -1.57 -55.83
C LYS A 12 0.10 -1.70 -54.35
N ALA A 13 -0.04 -0.54 -53.72
CA ALA A 13 -0.35 -0.31 -52.33
C ALA A 13 -1.75 -0.85 -51.95
N GLY A 14 -1.85 -1.34 -50.72
CA GLY A 14 -3.10 -1.75 -50.09
C GLY A 14 -2.88 -1.86 -48.59
N SER A 15 -2.83 -0.72 -47.90
CA SER A 15 -2.85 -0.63 -46.44
C SER A 15 -4.24 -1.00 -45.93
N SER A 16 -4.37 -2.17 -45.33
CA SER A 16 -5.53 -2.53 -44.50
C SER A 16 -5.03 -3.26 -43.26
N GLN A 17 -4.66 -2.49 -42.24
CA GLN A 17 -4.40 -3.01 -40.90
C GLN A 17 -5.76 -3.25 -40.22
N ARG A 18 -6.19 -4.51 -40.21
CA ARG A 18 -7.17 -5.00 -39.23
C ARG A 18 -6.48 -5.05 -37.87
N HIS A 19 -6.83 -4.13 -36.98
CA HIS A 19 -6.63 -4.34 -35.54
C HIS A 19 -7.69 -5.35 -35.08
N GLN A 20 -7.28 -6.59 -34.82
CA GLN A 20 -8.07 -7.52 -34.01
C GLN A 20 -7.91 -7.12 -32.54
N LEU A 21 -9.01 -6.62 -31.97
CA LEU A 21 -9.18 -6.37 -30.54
C LEU A 21 -9.37 -7.72 -29.83
N LEU A 22 -8.60 -7.94 -28.78
CA LEU A 22 -8.71 -9.08 -27.87
C LEU A 22 -9.94 -8.88 -26.96
N HIS A 23 -10.92 -9.78 -27.05
CA HIS A 23 -11.98 -9.93 -26.05
C HIS A 23 -11.51 -10.87 -24.92
N PRO A 24 -11.87 -10.60 -23.65
CA PRO A 24 -11.57 -11.49 -22.54
C PRO A 24 -12.70 -12.51 -22.37
N SER A 25 -12.59 -13.68 -23.00
CA SER A 25 -13.34 -14.83 -22.54
C SER A 25 -12.60 -16.13 -22.88
N ARG A 26 -12.42 -16.96 -21.86
CA ARG A 26 -11.72 -18.27 -21.82
C ARG A 26 -10.20 -18.25 -21.88
N TRP A 27 -9.58 -18.09 -20.71
CA TRP A 27 -8.27 -18.67 -20.43
C TRP A 27 -8.47 -20.08 -19.86
N SER A 28 -8.41 -21.08 -20.73
CA SER A 28 -8.14 -22.46 -20.33
C SER A 28 -6.63 -22.61 -20.17
N CYS A 29 -6.19 -23.08 -19.00
CA CYS A 29 -4.80 -23.39 -18.68
C CYS A 29 -4.14 -24.26 -19.77
N LEU A 30 -3.23 -23.67 -20.54
CA LEU A 30 -2.27 -24.39 -21.38
C LEU A 30 -0.94 -23.67 -21.26
N TRP A 31 -0.01 -24.37 -20.62
CA TRP A 31 1.39 -23.98 -20.42
C TRP A 31 2.04 -23.62 -21.76
N LEU A 32 2.60 -22.42 -21.85
CA LEU A 32 3.52 -22.03 -22.91
C LEU A 32 4.81 -21.53 -22.26
N GLU A 33 5.90 -22.26 -22.51
CA GLU A 33 7.26 -21.81 -22.21
C GLU A 33 7.59 -20.55 -23.03
N PRO A 34 8.36 -19.59 -22.48
CA PRO A 34 8.76 -18.40 -23.21
C PRO A 34 9.75 -18.72 -24.34
N PRO A 35 9.74 -17.94 -25.43
CA PRO A 35 10.60 -18.17 -26.58
C PRO A 35 12.07 -17.91 -26.27
N SER A 36 12.91 -18.83 -26.72
CA SER A 36 14.37 -18.82 -26.58
C SER A 36 15.01 -17.73 -27.45
N ALA A 37 15.45 -16.64 -26.83
CA ALA A 37 16.38 -15.70 -27.42
C ALA A 37 17.83 -16.06 -27.03
N SER A 38 18.62 -16.38 -28.04
CA SER A 38 20.06 -16.64 -28.02
C SER A 38 20.86 -15.44 -27.50
N ARG A 39 21.61 -15.62 -26.38
CA ARG A 39 23.04 -15.21 -26.24
C ARG A 39 23.62 -15.56 -24.84
N LYS A 40 24.63 -16.43 -24.90
CA LYS A 40 25.89 -16.54 -24.11
C LYS A 40 25.90 -16.11 -22.63
N THR A 41 25.96 -17.15 -21.78
CA THR A 41 26.71 -17.26 -20.51
C THR A 41 26.72 -16.06 -19.57
N ALA A 42 25.74 -16.03 -18.67
CA ALA A 42 25.92 -15.56 -17.30
C ALA A 42 25.30 -16.60 -16.35
N HIS A 43 26.05 -17.03 -15.34
CA HIS A 43 25.58 -17.93 -14.29
C HIS A 43 24.49 -17.22 -13.47
N GLY A 44 23.23 -17.41 -13.86
CA GLY A 44 22.07 -17.09 -13.03
C GLY A 44 21.67 -18.31 -12.21
N ILE A 45 21.92 -18.26 -10.90
CA ILE A 45 21.39 -19.21 -9.94
C ILE A 45 19.86 -19.08 -9.95
N ARG A 46 19.18 -19.99 -10.65
CA ARG A 46 17.73 -20.17 -10.51
C ARG A 46 17.46 -20.77 -9.14
N HIS A 47 16.96 -19.95 -8.21
CA HIS A 47 16.30 -20.44 -7.00
C HIS A 47 14.93 -21.02 -7.37
N THR A 48 14.93 -22.26 -7.86
CA THR A 48 13.73 -23.09 -7.84
C THR A 48 13.59 -23.66 -6.43
N ILE A 49 12.66 -23.13 -5.64
CA ILE A 49 12.20 -23.80 -4.42
C ILE A 49 11.37 -25.01 -4.86
N LEU A 50 12.03 -26.13 -5.12
CA LEU A 50 11.38 -27.42 -5.31
C LEU A 50 10.90 -27.92 -3.94
N PHE A 51 9.61 -27.74 -3.67
CA PHE A 51 8.91 -28.52 -2.64
C PHE A 51 8.88 -29.99 -3.08
N SER A 52 9.88 -30.76 -2.65
CA SER A 52 9.80 -32.22 -2.72
C SER A 52 8.93 -32.71 -1.56
N ALA A 53 7.66 -32.99 -1.86
CA ALA A 53 6.82 -33.83 -1.02
C ALA A 53 7.35 -35.28 -1.12
N SER A 54 8.28 -35.65 -0.24
CA SER A 54 8.76 -37.02 -0.16
C SER A 54 7.69 -37.92 0.44
N GLN A 55 6.95 -38.63 -0.42
CA GLN A 55 6.11 -39.76 -0.03
C GLN A 55 7.00 -40.91 0.47
N SER A 56 6.83 -41.29 1.73
CA SER A 56 7.58 -42.36 2.37
C SER A 56 7.04 -43.73 1.93
N VAL A 57 7.69 -44.35 0.95
CA VAL A 57 7.52 -45.78 0.67
C VAL A 57 8.38 -46.57 1.67
N SER A 58 7.70 -47.23 2.62
CA SER A 58 8.31 -48.04 3.66
C SER A 58 8.91 -49.34 3.09
N SER A 59 10.16 -49.28 2.63
CA SER A 59 10.99 -50.47 2.44
C SER A 59 11.90 -50.66 3.66
N LYS A 60 11.74 -51.79 4.36
CA LYS A 60 12.60 -52.21 5.49
C LYS A 60 14.04 -52.48 4.99
N LYS A 61 14.90 -51.46 4.97
CA LYS A 61 16.36 -51.60 4.82
C LYS A 61 17.03 -51.53 6.19
N ALA A 62 18.03 -52.37 6.40
CA ALA A 62 18.83 -52.45 7.62
C ALA A 62 19.43 -51.07 8.01
N PRO A 63 19.58 -50.77 9.31
CA PRO A 63 20.06 -49.47 9.78
C PRO A 63 21.52 -49.25 9.34
N ALA A 64 21.72 -48.45 8.30
CA ALA A 64 23.02 -47.93 7.96
C ALA A 64 23.59 -47.22 9.20
N LYS A 65 24.83 -47.56 9.60
CA LYS A 65 25.53 -46.92 10.72
C LYS A 65 25.54 -45.40 10.47
N LYS A 66 24.67 -44.65 11.16
CA LYS A 66 24.61 -43.19 11.07
C LYS A 66 25.98 -42.65 11.51
N GLY A 67 26.76 -42.18 10.55
CA GLY A 67 28.04 -41.53 10.83
C GLY A 67 27.83 -40.43 11.87
N ARG A 68 28.67 -40.43 12.92
CA ARG A 68 28.60 -39.42 13.99
C ARG A 68 28.77 -38.04 13.35
N GLN A 69 27.71 -37.24 13.34
CA GLN A 69 27.76 -35.89 12.80
C GLN A 69 28.74 -35.06 13.64
N THR A 70 29.81 -34.59 13.00
CA THR A 70 30.83 -33.76 13.64
C THR A 70 30.34 -32.33 13.69
N PHE A 71 30.22 -31.79 14.91
CA PHE A 71 29.91 -30.39 15.16
C PHE A 71 31.19 -29.62 15.49
N VAL A 72 31.30 -28.40 14.98
CA VAL A 72 32.33 -27.44 15.38
C VAL A 72 31.74 -26.55 16.48
N LYS A 73 32.30 -26.62 17.68
CA LYS A 73 31.97 -25.69 18.76
C LYS A 73 32.81 -24.42 18.59
N LEU A 74 32.15 -23.28 18.46
CA LEU A 74 32.81 -21.98 18.36
C LEU A 74 33.13 -21.42 19.74
N ASN A 75 34.22 -20.68 19.81
CA ASN A 75 34.69 -19.92 20.98
C ASN A 75 35.06 -18.48 20.56
N VAL A 76 35.42 -17.62 21.50
CA VAL A 76 35.64 -16.18 21.23
C VAL A 76 36.68 -15.93 20.13
N LYS A 77 37.75 -16.73 20.05
CA LYS A 77 38.80 -16.56 19.02
C LYS A 77 38.35 -16.93 17.60
N ASP A 78 37.20 -17.58 17.48
CA ASP A 78 36.60 -17.94 16.20
C ASP A 78 35.74 -16.78 15.65
N LEU A 79 35.65 -15.66 16.38
CA LEU A 79 34.89 -14.47 16.05
C LEU A 79 35.83 -13.27 15.86
N MET A 80 35.56 -12.46 14.83
CA MET A 80 36.29 -11.23 14.50
C MET A 80 36.13 -10.18 15.60
N GLU A 81 37.02 -9.18 15.63
CA GLU A 81 36.79 -8.02 16.48
C GLU A 81 35.48 -7.32 16.08
N LEU A 82 34.75 -6.78 17.06
CA LEU A 82 33.41 -6.25 16.83
C LEU A 82 33.37 -5.12 15.79
N LYS A 83 34.41 -4.28 15.76
CA LYS A 83 34.58 -3.19 14.79
C LYS A 83 34.91 -3.68 13.37
N GLU A 84 35.33 -4.94 13.23
CA GLU A 84 35.75 -5.56 11.96
C GLU A 84 34.65 -6.46 11.38
N VAL A 85 33.55 -6.69 12.10
CA VAL A 85 32.42 -7.48 11.62
C VAL A 85 31.87 -6.83 10.34
N PRO A 86 31.90 -7.55 9.20
CA PRO A 86 31.47 -6.97 7.93
C PRO A 86 29.95 -6.88 7.86
N LEU A 87 29.45 -5.85 7.19
CA LEU A 87 28.07 -5.80 6.73
C LEU A 87 27.93 -6.59 5.42
N PRO A 88 26.76 -7.20 5.13
CA PRO A 88 26.52 -7.81 3.83
C PRO A 88 26.77 -6.81 2.71
N GLU A 89 27.43 -7.24 1.64
CA GLU A 89 27.61 -6.42 0.46
C GLU A 89 26.28 -6.28 -0.30
N LEU A 90 26.04 -5.08 -0.84
CA LEU A 90 24.94 -4.88 -1.78
C LEU A 90 25.20 -5.72 -3.04
N THR A 91 24.18 -6.42 -3.50
CA THR A 91 24.31 -7.28 -4.68
C THR A 91 24.37 -6.42 -5.94
N ARG A 92 24.86 -7.00 -7.06
CA ARG A 92 24.81 -6.33 -8.38
C ARG A 92 23.38 -6.05 -8.87
N ASP A 93 22.40 -6.67 -8.23
CA ASP A 93 20.98 -6.46 -8.54
C ASP A 93 20.39 -5.28 -7.77
N ASP A 94 21.06 -4.80 -6.73
CA ASP A 94 20.69 -3.59 -6.02
C ASP A 94 21.09 -2.34 -6.80
N PRO A 95 20.33 -1.24 -6.70
CA PRO A 95 20.74 0.02 -7.29
C PRO A 95 21.93 0.62 -6.51
N ASP A 96 22.91 1.17 -7.22
CA ASP A 96 24.04 1.87 -6.61
C ASP A 96 23.60 3.12 -5.83
N THR A 97 22.55 3.78 -6.32
CA THR A 97 22.02 5.00 -5.71
C THR A 97 20.86 4.69 -4.77
N PHE A 98 21.01 5.09 -3.51
CA PHE A 98 19.95 5.04 -2.53
C PHE A 98 18.99 6.25 -2.65
N ILE A 99 17.69 5.97 -2.61
CA ILE A 99 16.62 6.98 -2.62
C ILE A 99 16.00 6.98 -1.22
N GLY A 100 16.02 8.14 -0.56
CA GLY A 100 15.58 8.27 0.84
C GLY A 100 16.63 8.78 1.83
N GLU A 101 17.64 9.52 1.37
CA GLU A 101 18.70 10.06 2.24
C GLU A 101 18.16 10.89 3.42
N SER A 102 17.09 11.67 3.20
CA SER A 102 16.40 12.40 4.28
C SER A 102 15.84 11.47 5.37
N PHE A 103 15.23 10.35 4.97
CA PHE A 103 14.69 9.33 5.87
C PHE A 103 15.81 8.62 6.64
N LEU A 104 16.93 8.31 5.97
CA LEU A 104 18.12 7.72 6.60
C LEU A 104 18.71 8.66 7.67
N ASN A 105 18.88 9.93 7.34
CA ASN A 105 19.39 10.92 8.28
C ASN A 105 18.45 11.09 9.48
N LYS A 106 17.12 11.10 9.26
CA LYS A 106 16.13 11.13 10.35
C LYS A 106 16.22 9.89 11.24
N ALA A 107 16.39 8.69 10.65
CA ALA A 107 16.56 7.45 11.42
C ALA A 107 17.80 7.54 12.33
N ILE A 108 18.93 8.02 11.82
CA ILE A 108 20.15 8.19 12.63
C ILE A 108 19.94 9.21 13.74
N GLN A 109 19.32 10.35 13.44
CA GLN A 109 19.01 11.38 14.44
C GLN A 109 18.13 10.84 15.58
N LEU A 110 17.20 9.93 15.28
CA LEU A 110 16.37 9.28 16.29
C LEU A 110 17.11 8.19 17.07
N LEU A 111 18.01 7.45 16.41
CA LEU A 111 18.75 6.33 17.00
C LEU A 111 19.84 6.79 17.97
N MET A 112 20.67 7.76 17.56
CA MET A 112 21.89 8.12 18.30
C MET A 112 21.64 8.59 19.74
N PRO A 113 20.58 9.36 20.06
CA PRO A 113 20.27 9.72 21.44
C PRO A 113 19.95 8.53 22.34
N GLU A 114 19.28 7.51 21.81
CA GLU A 114 18.97 6.28 22.57
C GLU A 114 20.22 5.42 22.75
N TYR A 115 21.06 5.33 21.71
CA TYR A 115 22.33 4.62 21.75
C TYR A 115 23.32 5.22 22.76
N HIS A 116 23.42 6.55 22.84
CA HIS A 116 24.29 7.23 23.80
C HIS A 116 23.71 7.32 25.21
N GLN A 117 22.52 6.78 25.44
CA GLN A 117 21.94 6.78 26.79
C GLN A 117 22.79 5.89 27.71
N PRO A 118 23.29 6.40 28.86
CA PRO A 118 24.21 5.65 29.71
C PRO A 118 23.55 4.42 30.32
N HIS A 119 22.28 4.54 30.75
CA HIS A 119 21.55 3.48 31.45
C HIS A 119 20.06 3.44 31.10
N ASP A 120 19.51 2.23 31.03
CA ASP A 120 18.07 1.97 30.92
C ASP A 120 17.38 2.11 32.28
N THR A 121 16.87 3.30 32.59
CA THR A 121 16.25 3.60 33.89
C THR A 121 14.74 3.43 33.86
N GLY A 122 14.12 3.24 35.03
CA GLY A 122 12.65 3.11 35.16
C GLY A 122 11.86 4.26 34.53
N GLY A 123 12.35 5.49 34.63
CA GLY A 123 11.70 6.70 34.09
C GLY A 123 12.07 7.04 32.64
N LYS A 124 13.21 6.55 32.14
CA LYS A 124 13.66 6.77 30.76
C LYS A 124 14.21 5.47 30.20
N ARG A 125 13.32 4.68 29.61
CA ARG A 125 13.67 3.37 29.01
C ARG A 125 14.20 3.58 27.59
N ILE A 126 15.29 2.90 27.25
CA ILE A 126 15.88 2.93 25.89
C ILE A 126 14.87 2.33 24.91
N ARG A 127 14.40 3.10 23.94
CA ARG A 127 13.36 2.64 23.01
C ARG A 127 14.03 1.96 21.82
N PRO A 128 13.83 0.66 21.52
CA PRO A 128 14.37 0.07 20.30
C PRO A 128 13.74 0.73 19.07
N MET A 129 14.40 0.61 17.91
CA MET A 129 13.87 1.12 16.65
C MET A 129 13.28 0.02 15.78
N SER A 130 12.15 0.31 15.14
CA SER A 130 11.49 -0.53 14.16
C SER A 130 11.46 0.14 12.79
N LEU A 131 11.75 -0.64 11.75
CA LEU A 131 11.58 -0.32 10.33
C LEU A 131 10.48 -1.21 9.78
N THR A 132 9.25 -0.70 9.77
CA THR A 132 8.06 -1.50 9.44
C THR A 132 7.42 -1.01 8.15
N ARG A 133 7.21 -1.94 7.21
CA ARG A 133 6.53 -1.71 5.92
C ARG A 133 6.21 -3.03 5.25
N TYR A 134 5.28 -3.00 4.30
CA TYR A 134 4.93 -4.13 3.46
C TYR A 134 6.12 -4.88 2.84
N SER A 135 5.87 -6.15 2.43
CA SER A 135 6.86 -6.99 1.75
C SER A 135 7.43 -6.29 0.52
N ARG A 136 8.76 -6.31 0.34
CA ARG A 136 9.47 -5.60 -0.74
C ARG A 136 9.43 -4.07 -0.66
N GLY A 137 9.05 -3.50 0.49
CA GLY A 137 9.06 -2.05 0.76
C GLY A 137 10.42 -1.40 1.01
N GLY A 138 11.54 -2.11 0.79
CA GLY A 138 12.90 -1.55 0.96
C GLY A 138 13.47 -1.58 2.38
N LYS A 139 12.89 -2.40 3.27
CA LYS A 139 13.32 -2.56 4.67
C LYS A 139 14.79 -2.96 4.78
N THR A 140 15.18 -4.05 4.14
CA THR A 140 16.54 -4.59 4.12
C THR A 140 17.54 -3.57 3.60
N ARG A 141 17.22 -2.88 2.48
CA ARG A 141 18.11 -1.84 1.93
C ARG A 141 18.30 -0.69 2.92
N MET A 142 17.22 -0.15 3.50
CA MET A 142 17.32 0.91 4.52
C MET A 142 18.17 0.48 5.73
N MET A 143 18.04 -0.77 6.19
CA MET A 143 18.85 -1.29 7.28
C MET A 143 20.34 -1.36 6.93
N LEU A 144 20.68 -1.82 5.73
CA LEU A 144 22.08 -1.87 5.29
C LEU A 144 22.68 -0.46 5.18
N GLU A 145 21.93 0.50 4.62
CA GLU A 145 22.36 1.91 4.56
C GLU A 145 22.57 2.52 5.96
N LEU A 146 21.66 2.22 6.89
CA LEU A 146 21.82 2.59 8.30
C LEU A 146 23.09 1.97 8.90
N GLY A 147 23.33 0.68 8.63
CA GLY A 147 24.53 -0.01 9.07
C GLY A 147 25.81 0.62 8.52
N TYR A 148 25.86 0.89 7.21
CA TYR A 148 27.04 1.51 6.59
C TYR A 148 27.31 2.90 7.13
N ARG A 149 26.28 3.71 7.37
CA ARG A 149 26.46 5.04 7.95
C ARG A 149 26.96 4.97 9.38
N LEU A 150 26.39 4.10 10.22
CA LEU A 150 26.86 3.87 11.59
C LEU A 150 28.32 3.39 11.61
N HIS A 151 28.69 2.45 10.72
CA HIS A 151 30.05 1.96 10.60
C HIS A 151 31.04 3.06 10.20
N LYS A 152 30.65 3.92 9.24
CA LYS A 152 31.44 5.11 8.85
C LYS A 152 31.63 6.08 10.02
N ASP A 153 30.64 6.19 10.89
CA ASP A 153 30.68 7.03 12.09
C ASP A 153 31.39 6.33 13.28
N GLY A 154 32.02 5.18 13.05
CA GLY A 154 32.81 4.44 14.04
C GLY A 154 31.99 3.63 15.04
N VAL A 155 30.69 3.44 14.78
CA VAL A 155 29.81 2.61 15.61
C VAL A 155 29.84 1.16 15.08
N PRO A 156 30.27 0.16 15.88
CA PRO A 156 30.26 -1.23 15.44
C PRO A 156 28.83 -1.73 15.19
N VAL A 157 28.63 -2.44 14.09
CA VAL A 157 27.31 -2.93 13.68
C VAL A 157 27.35 -4.44 13.45
N ILE A 158 26.37 -5.16 13.99
CA ILE A 158 26.13 -6.57 13.68
C ILE A 158 24.85 -6.64 12.88
N TYR A 159 24.89 -7.19 11.66
CA TYR A 159 23.69 -7.46 10.87
C TYR A 159 23.36 -8.94 10.89
N ILE A 160 22.11 -9.26 11.22
CA ILE A 160 21.54 -10.61 11.08
C ILE A 160 20.21 -10.52 10.34
N SER A 161 19.92 -11.52 9.51
CA SER A 161 18.63 -11.63 8.83
C SER A 161 17.93 -12.93 9.21
N PHE A 162 16.60 -12.95 9.07
CA PHE A 162 15.79 -14.16 9.12
C PHE A 162 15.10 -14.45 7.79
N ALA A 163 15.53 -13.75 6.75
CA ALA A 163 15.16 -13.90 5.36
C ALA A 163 16.38 -14.31 4.51
N ASP A 164 16.14 -14.43 3.20
CA ASP A 164 17.12 -14.60 2.14
C ASP A 164 18.15 -15.72 2.38
N GLU A 165 19.42 -15.38 2.63
CA GLU A 165 20.52 -16.32 2.82
C GLU A 165 20.42 -17.12 4.12
N THR A 166 19.65 -16.61 5.08
CA THR A 166 19.49 -17.19 6.41
C THR A 166 18.01 -17.36 6.76
N PRO A 167 17.21 -18.06 5.93
CA PRO A 167 15.77 -18.11 6.10
C PRO A 167 15.39 -18.89 7.36
N TYR A 168 14.40 -18.40 8.11
CA TYR A 168 13.87 -19.09 9.29
C TYR A 168 12.67 -19.98 8.94
N GLN A 169 12.76 -21.28 9.24
CA GLN A 169 11.75 -22.28 8.83
C GLN A 169 10.75 -22.68 9.93
N GLY A 170 10.65 -21.95 11.06
CA GLY A 170 9.62 -22.16 12.09
C GLY A 170 9.72 -23.44 12.94
N GLU A 171 10.20 -24.56 12.40
CA GLU A 171 10.33 -25.86 13.10
C GLU A 171 11.31 -25.85 14.28
N THR A 172 12.00 -24.72 14.50
CA THR A 172 13.04 -24.53 15.50
C THR A 172 12.65 -23.52 16.59
N ILE A 173 11.36 -23.27 16.86
CA ILE A 173 10.95 -22.36 17.94
C ILE A 173 11.60 -22.74 19.29
N ARG A 174 11.76 -24.05 19.59
CA ARG A 174 12.48 -24.53 20.79
C ARG A 174 13.97 -24.15 20.85
N ARG A 175 14.51 -23.63 19.75
CA ARG A 175 15.90 -23.18 19.56
C ARG A 175 15.95 -21.74 19.03
N ALA A 176 14.92 -20.93 19.28
CA ALA A 176 14.84 -19.55 18.79
C ALA A 176 16.06 -18.72 19.21
N LEU A 177 16.43 -18.73 20.50
CA LEU A 177 17.64 -18.05 20.98
C LEU A 177 18.91 -18.59 20.30
N ALA A 178 19.06 -19.90 20.18
CA ALA A 178 20.21 -20.49 19.48
C ALA A 178 20.27 -20.06 17.99
N SER A 179 19.12 -19.82 17.35
CA SER A 179 19.02 -19.31 15.98
C SER A 179 19.57 -17.88 15.85
N VAL A 180 19.31 -17.02 16.86
CA VAL A 180 19.87 -15.67 16.96
C VAL A 180 21.38 -15.74 17.17
N LEU A 181 21.83 -16.51 18.17
CA LEU A 181 23.26 -16.66 18.50
C LEU A 181 24.07 -17.22 17.32
N LEU A 182 23.54 -18.19 16.58
CA LEU A 182 24.20 -18.76 15.41
C LEU A 182 24.34 -17.77 14.25
N ARG A 183 23.44 -16.79 14.12
CA ARG A 183 23.53 -15.74 13.10
C ARG A 183 24.49 -14.63 13.49
N ILE A 184 24.52 -14.27 14.76
CA ILE A 184 25.55 -13.37 15.29
C ILE A 184 26.93 -14.02 15.05
N ALA A 185 27.08 -15.31 15.39
CA ALA A 185 28.31 -16.04 15.12
C ALA A 185 28.63 -16.16 13.63
N TRP A 186 27.62 -16.33 12.76
CA TRP A 186 27.81 -16.38 11.31
C TRP A 186 28.35 -15.04 10.77
N ALA A 187 27.74 -13.92 11.18
CA ALA A 187 28.15 -12.59 10.78
C ALA A 187 29.58 -12.27 11.25
N ALA A 188 29.93 -12.69 12.46
CA ALA A 188 31.23 -12.40 13.07
C ALA A 188 32.30 -13.49 12.85
N ALA A 189 32.03 -14.59 12.14
CA ALA A 189 32.99 -15.68 12.03
C ALA A 189 34.23 -15.31 11.21
N THR A 190 35.42 -15.62 11.73
CA THR A 190 36.66 -15.51 10.94
C THR A 190 36.69 -16.51 9.79
N ASP A 191 37.54 -16.26 8.79
CA ASP A 191 37.70 -17.17 7.65
C ASP A 191 38.21 -18.55 8.06
N GLU A 192 39.05 -18.63 9.10
CA GLU A 192 39.52 -19.90 9.67
C GLU A 192 38.38 -20.69 10.31
N ALA A 193 37.47 -20.00 11.01
CA ALA A 193 36.29 -20.60 11.60
C ALA A 193 35.35 -21.14 10.52
N LYS A 194 35.07 -20.35 9.47
CA LYS A 194 34.30 -20.78 8.30
C LYS A 194 34.94 -21.99 7.61
N ALA A 195 36.26 -21.96 7.40
CA ALA A 195 37.00 -23.07 6.79
C ALA A 195 36.96 -24.35 7.63
N ARG A 196 37.01 -24.24 8.96
CA ARG A 196 36.83 -25.39 9.88
C ARG A 196 35.43 -26.00 9.76
N VAL A 197 34.39 -25.18 9.71
CA VAL A 197 33.01 -25.65 9.55
C VAL A 197 32.81 -26.30 8.18
N ALA A 198 33.36 -25.70 7.11
CA ALA A 198 33.34 -26.28 5.76
C ALA A 198 33.99 -27.68 5.72
N ARG A 199 35.16 -27.85 6.36
CA ARG A 199 35.81 -29.17 6.50
C ARG A 199 34.96 -30.17 7.29
N ALA A 200 34.32 -29.74 8.38
CA ALA A 200 33.41 -30.59 9.15
C ALA A 200 32.15 -31.00 8.37
N ALA A 201 31.72 -30.16 7.44
CA ALA A 201 30.65 -30.43 6.49
C ALA A 201 31.11 -31.20 5.23
N LYS A 202 32.41 -31.52 5.13
CA LYS A 202 33.03 -32.17 3.97
C LYS A 202 32.85 -31.40 2.66
N LEU A 203 32.89 -30.06 2.74
CA LEU A 203 32.96 -29.20 1.57
C LEU A 203 34.42 -29.09 1.10
N ASP A 204 34.58 -29.13 -0.20
CA ASP A 204 35.83 -28.90 -0.93
C ASP A 204 36.21 -27.41 -1.00
N ASP A 205 35.21 -26.53 -1.01
CA ASP A 205 35.38 -25.07 -1.05
C ASP A 205 34.58 -24.38 0.07
N VAL A 206 35.21 -23.44 0.78
CA VAL A 206 34.57 -22.62 1.82
C VAL A 206 33.46 -21.72 1.26
N ASN A 207 33.56 -21.29 -0.01
CA ASN A 207 32.53 -20.47 -0.66
C ASN A 207 31.20 -21.22 -0.86
N ARG A 208 31.21 -22.56 -0.77
CA ARG A 208 30.00 -23.38 -0.82
C ARG A 208 29.31 -23.50 0.54
N LEU A 209 29.90 -22.95 1.59
CA LEU A 209 29.32 -22.96 2.93
C LEU A 209 28.11 -22.01 2.95
N THR A 210 26.91 -22.58 2.95
CA THR A 210 25.67 -21.81 3.16
C THR A 210 25.30 -21.79 4.64
N PHE A 211 24.45 -20.86 5.04
CA PHE A 211 23.95 -20.82 6.43
C PHE A 211 23.22 -22.10 6.83
N GLY A 212 22.51 -22.75 5.90
CA GLY A 212 21.86 -24.05 6.18
C GLY A 212 22.86 -25.15 6.54
N ILE A 213 24.06 -25.13 5.95
CA ILE A 213 25.15 -26.04 6.30
C ILE A 213 25.79 -25.63 7.62
N TRP A 214 26.08 -24.34 7.80
CA TRP A 214 26.56 -23.78 9.07
C TRP A 214 25.68 -24.18 10.25
N PHE A 215 24.36 -23.96 10.14
CA PHE A 215 23.39 -24.28 11.17
C PHE A 215 23.41 -25.78 11.58
N LYS A 216 23.68 -26.68 10.63
CA LYS A 216 23.75 -28.13 10.87
C LYS A 216 25.08 -28.58 11.47
N HIS A 217 26.16 -27.83 11.27
CA HIS A 217 27.52 -28.25 11.62
C HIS A 217 28.19 -27.38 12.69
N THR A 218 27.52 -26.33 13.15
CA THR A 218 28.07 -25.38 14.12
C THR A 218 27.28 -25.40 15.43
N ARG A 219 27.97 -25.17 16.54
CA ARG A 219 27.36 -24.86 17.84
C ARG A 219 28.05 -23.65 18.45
N VAL A 220 27.27 -22.74 19.00
CA VAL A 220 27.76 -21.61 19.78
C VAL A 220 26.90 -21.48 21.03
N ASP A 221 27.55 -21.31 22.16
CA ASP A 221 26.88 -21.16 23.45
C ASP A 221 26.66 -19.67 23.72
N ARG A 222 25.63 -19.34 24.50
CA ARG A 222 25.34 -17.95 24.90
C ARG A 222 26.55 -17.27 25.55
N SER A 223 27.26 -17.98 26.42
CA SER A 223 28.44 -17.46 27.11
C SER A 223 29.53 -17.02 26.13
N THR A 224 29.71 -17.73 25.01
CA THR A 224 30.68 -17.35 23.98
C THR A 224 30.34 -16.00 23.36
N ILE A 225 29.07 -15.78 23.01
CA ILE A 225 28.62 -14.51 22.43
C ILE A 225 28.67 -13.39 23.47
N ASP A 226 28.25 -13.67 24.71
CA ASP A 226 28.24 -12.67 25.78
C ASP A 226 29.68 -12.25 26.16
N GLU A 227 30.64 -13.18 26.19
CA GLU A 227 32.07 -12.92 26.41
C GLU A 227 32.67 -12.12 25.25
N TRP A 228 32.39 -12.52 24.01
CA TRP A 228 32.87 -11.82 22.81
C TRP A 228 32.35 -10.38 22.74
N LEU A 229 31.05 -10.19 22.99
CA LEU A 229 30.46 -8.85 23.07
C LEU A 229 31.05 -8.05 24.25
N GLY A 230 31.30 -8.70 25.40
CA GLY A 230 31.92 -8.09 26.57
C GLY A 230 31.18 -6.83 27.05
N CYS A 231 31.91 -5.72 27.21
CA CYS A 231 31.36 -4.37 27.43
C CYS A 231 31.46 -3.49 26.17
N GLN A 232 31.74 -4.07 25.00
CA GLN A 232 31.95 -3.30 23.79
C GLN A 232 30.65 -2.68 23.29
N PRO A 233 30.72 -1.46 22.72
CA PRO A 233 29.57 -0.78 22.14
C PRO A 233 29.20 -1.40 20.79
N CYS A 234 27.90 -1.51 20.49
CA CYS A 234 27.43 -1.95 19.18
C CYS A 234 25.93 -1.71 18.93
N VAL A 235 25.55 -1.74 17.65
CA VAL A 235 24.16 -1.78 17.20
C VAL A 235 23.89 -3.12 16.52
N LEU A 236 22.87 -3.85 16.99
CA LEU A 236 22.38 -5.06 16.32
C LEU A 236 21.24 -4.70 15.36
N LEU A 237 21.42 -4.99 14.09
CA LEU A 237 20.41 -4.86 13.03
C LEU A 237 19.78 -6.23 12.76
N ILE A 238 18.47 -6.35 12.96
CA ILE A 238 17.72 -7.61 12.84
C ILE A 238 16.68 -7.54 11.72
N ASP A 239 16.94 -8.18 10.59
CA ASP A 239 15.99 -8.19 9.48
C ASP A 239 14.95 -9.31 9.67
N GLU A 240 13.67 -8.96 9.56
CA GLU A 240 12.49 -9.84 9.65
C GLU A 240 12.28 -10.51 11.04
N LEU A 241 12.30 -9.70 12.12
CA LEU A 241 12.11 -10.19 13.49
C LEU A 241 10.73 -10.84 13.73
N ASN A 242 9.69 -10.46 12.98
CA ASN A 242 8.36 -11.10 12.99
C ASN A 242 8.40 -12.60 12.72
N ARG A 243 9.47 -13.13 12.11
CA ARG A 243 9.64 -14.58 11.93
C ARG A 243 9.71 -15.35 13.26
N PHE A 244 10.03 -14.68 14.38
CA PHE A 244 9.96 -15.27 15.73
C PHE A 244 8.73 -14.90 16.51
N MET A 245 8.25 -13.67 16.35
CA MET A 245 7.16 -13.14 17.14
C MET A 245 5.84 -13.65 16.60
N THR A 246 5.43 -14.83 17.07
CA THR A 246 4.10 -15.36 16.76
C THR A 246 3.05 -14.60 17.55
N ARG A 247 1.85 -14.45 16.96
CA ARG A 247 0.68 -13.87 17.65
C ARG A 247 0.05 -14.83 18.67
N GLN A 248 0.62 -16.02 18.86
CA GLN A 248 0.06 -17.03 19.74
C GLN A 248 0.25 -16.61 21.20
N LYS A 249 -0.83 -16.72 21.98
CA LYS A 249 -0.82 -16.54 23.44
C LYS A 249 -1.22 -17.86 24.09
N PRO A 250 -0.49 -18.35 25.12
CA PRO A 250 0.72 -17.78 25.70
C PRO A 250 1.94 -17.92 24.76
N ARG A 251 2.96 -17.07 24.97
CA ARG A 251 4.20 -17.15 24.20
C ARG A 251 4.94 -18.45 24.47
N SER A 252 5.65 -18.90 23.45
CA SER A 252 6.58 -20.00 23.60
C SER A 252 7.79 -19.59 24.44
N LYS A 253 8.37 -20.55 25.17
CA LYS A 253 9.63 -20.32 25.92
C LYS A 253 10.75 -19.76 25.04
N GLY A 254 10.83 -20.19 23.78
CA GLY A 254 11.85 -19.71 22.85
C GLY A 254 11.72 -18.22 22.52
N GLU A 255 10.49 -17.71 22.37
CA GLU A 255 10.24 -16.28 22.18
C GLU A 255 10.64 -15.47 23.41
N SER A 256 10.25 -15.94 24.60
CA SER A 256 10.66 -15.35 25.89
C SER A 256 12.18 -15.31 26.05
N ASP A 257 12.88 -16.40 25.71
CA ASP A 257 14.35 -16.47 25.78
C ASP A 257 15.01 -15.45 24.83
N VAL A 258 14.48 -15.28 23.60
CA VAL A 258 14.97 -14.26 22.64
C VAL A 258 14.70 -12.85 23.16
N ALA A 259 13.48 -12.57 23.61
CA ALA A 259 13.09 -11.27 24.16
C ALA A 259 13.97 -10.87 25.36
N GLY A 260 14.13 -11.77 26.31
CA GLY A 260 15.00 -11.59 27.46
C GLY A 260 16.45 -11.35 27.05
N TYR A 261 16.95 -12.09 26.04
CA TYR A 261 18.30 -11.89 25.51
C TYR A 261 18.49 -10.51 24.87
N LEU A 262 17.60 -10.10 23.96
CA LEU A 262 17.69 -8.80 23.28
C LEU A 262 17.63 -7.65 24.28
N LYS A 263 16.73 -7.71 25.26
CA LYS A 263 16.63 -6.71 26.32
C LYS A 263 17.89 -6.64 27.17
N THR A 264 18.33 -7.76 27.74
CA THR A 264 19.44 -7.79 28.69
C THR A 264 20.81 -7.54 28.03
N THR A 265 20.95 -7.89 26.76
CA THR A 265 22.23 -7.82 26.03
C THR A 265 22.37 -6.56 25.21
N PHE A 266 21.27 -6.03 24.64
CA PHE A 266 21.31 -4.91 23.70
C PHE A 266 20.56 -3.66 24.13
N LEU A 267 19.74 -3.68 25.19
CA LEU A 267 19.05 -2.47 25.66
C LEU A 267 19.42 -2.04 27.08
N THR A 268 19.88 -2.95 27.95
CA THR A 268 20.24 -2.59 29.34
C THR A 268 21.72 -2.30 29.54
N LYS A 269 22.54 -2.51 28.51
CA LYS A 269 23.98 -2.25 28.53
C LYS A 269 24.26 -0.89 27.89
N GLU A 270 25.23 -0.16 28.45
CA GLU A 270 25.66 1.12 27.92
C GLU A 270 26.16 0.97 26.47
N GLN A 271 25.81 1.95 25.62
CA GLN A 271 26.20 1.99 24.20
C GLN A 271 25.87 0.70 23.43
N ARG A 272 24.74 0.07 23.80
CA ARG A 272 24.15 -1.00 23.01
C ARG A 272 22.75 -0.64 22.60
N TYR A 273 22.41 -1.08 21.40
CA TYR A 273 21.12 -0.81 20.83
C TYR A 273 20.74 -1.90 19.83
N PHE A 274 19.46 -1.99 19.47
CA PHE A 274 19.06 -2.77 18.32
C PHE A 274 17.98 -2.10 17.49
N VAL A 275 18.04 -2.35 16.19
CA VAL A 275 17.05 -1.97 15.18
C VAL A 275 16.53 -3.26 14.57
N PHE A 276 15.24 -3.33 14.31
CA PHE A 276 14.67 -4.48 13.62
C PHE A 276 13.71 -4.07 12.51
N SER A 277 13.59 -4.91 11.49
CA SER A 277 12.56 -4.76 10.47
C SER A 277 11.38 -5.71 10.69
N SER A 278 10.22 -5.32 10.16
CA SER A 278 9.07 -6.21 10.06
C SER A 278 8.14 -5.86 8.91
N HIS A 279 7.49 -6.86 8.32
CA HIS A 279 6.30 -6.63 7.49
C HIS A 279 4.98 -6.64 8.27
N VAL A 280 4.99 -6.98 9.56
CA VAL A 280 3.79 -7.02 10.38
C VAL A 280 3.65 -5.69 11.11
N THR A 281 2.69 -4.87 10.69
CA THR A 281 2.48 -3.51 11.22
C THR A 281 2.19 -3.52 12.72
N SER A 282 1.42 -4.52 13.17
CA SER A 282 1.12 -4.71 14.58
C SER A 282 2.33 -4.97 15.46
N LEU A 283 3.45 -5.42 14.89
CA LEU A 283 4.57 -5.92 15.66
C LEU A 283 5.18 -4.84 16.54
N SER A 284 5.19 -3.60 16.05
CA SER A 284 5.69 -2.46 16.80
C SER A 284 4.89 -2.21 18.10
N TYR A 285 3.59 -2.53 18.12
CA TYR A 285 2.72 -2.45 19.31
C TYR A 285 2.85 -3.66 20.22
N GLU A 286 3.22 -4.81 19.65
CA GLU A 286 3.39 -6.07 20.39
C GLU A 286 4.79 -6.20 20.98
N LEU A 287 5.77 -5.45 20.47
CA LEU A 287 7.16 -5.48 20.92
C LEU A 287 7.32 -5.13 22.42
N PRO A 288 6.64 -4.11 22.98
CA PRO A 288 6.71 -3.83 24.42
C PRO A 288 6.29 -5.03 25.26
N THR A 289 5.22 -5.71 24.83
CA THR A 289 4.79 -6.97 25.44
C THR A 289 5.85 -8.03 25.22
N PHE A 290 6.43 -8.14 24.01
CA PHE A 290 7.43 -9.14 23.62
C PHE A 290 8.67 -9.10 24.47
N LEU A 291 9.24 -7.93 24.70
CA LEU A 291 10.42 -7.72 25.53
C LEU A 291 10.18 -7.98 27.04
N GLU A 292 9.08 -8.65 27.40
CA GLU A 292 8.66 -9.00 28.76
C GLU A 292 8.84 -7.83 29.73
N SER A 293 8.48 -6.65 29.24
CA SER A 293 8.66 -5.41 29.96
C SER A 293 7.38 -5.14 30.73
N LEU A 294 7.42 -5.36 32.05
CA LEU A 294 6.37 -4.83 32.95
C LEU A 294 6.25 -3.30 32.82
N SER A 295 7.31 -2.62 32.37
CA SER A 295 7.29 -1.21 31.99
C SER A 295 6.79 -0.98 30.56
N LYS A 296 6.01 0.08 30.32
CA LYS A 296 5.55 0.53 28.99
C LYS A 296 6.71 1.06 28.12
N ARG A 297 7.69 0.22 27.74
CA ARG A 297 8.78 0.62 26.82
C ARG A 297 8.19 0.90 25.45
N THR A 298 8.30 2.12 24.94
CA THR A 298 7.85 2.46 23.59
C THR A 298 8.90 2.07 22.55
N VAL A 299 8.51 2.08 21.28
CA VAL A 299 9.35 1.70 20.13
C VAL A 299 9.44 2.91 19.22
N ILE A 300 10.66 3.28 18.80
CA ILE A 300 10.83 4.31 17.77
C ILE A 300 10.46 3.68 16.43
N ARG A 301 9.49 4.27 15.71
CA ARG A 301 9.14 3.84 14.37
C ARG A 301 9.74 4.81 13.37
N SER A 302 10.83 4.39 12.74
CA SER A 302 11.38 5.19 11.65
C SER A 302 10.61 4.89 10.38
N GLN A 303 10.11 5.94 9.73
CA GLN A 303 9.48 5.82 8.43
C GLN A 303 10.51 5.36 7.38
N LEU A 304 10.09 4.46 6.51
CA LEU A 304 10.91 4.01 5.38
C LEU A 304 10.79 4.99 4.20
N PRO A 305 11.80 5.04 3.32
CA PRO A 305 11.83 5.98 2.20
C PRO A 305 10.56 5.98 1.35
N LEU A 306 10.00 7.17 1.16
CA LEU A 306 9.01 7.43 0.12
C LEU A 306 9.69 8.20 -1.01
N ILE A 307 9.29 7.91 -2.24
CA ILE A 307 9.62 8.77 -3.36
C ILE A 307 8.83 10.07 -3.18
N GLU A 308 9.54 11.19 -3.04
CA GLU A 308 8.98 12.54 -2.96
C GLU A 308 9.11 13.27 -4.30
N MET A 309 8.55 14.49 -4.39
CA MET A 309 8.62 15.28 -5.62
C MET A 309 10.06 15.53 -6.06
N ASP A 310 10.95 15.81 -5.10
CA ASP A 310 12.37 16.09 -5.35
C ASP A 310 13.12 14.85 -5.86
N ASP A 311 12.55 13.65 -5.68
CA ASP A 311 13.13 12.39 -6.18
C ASP A 311 12.75 12.08 -7.63
N LEU A 312 11.71 12.72 -8.19
CA LEU A 312 11.11 12.31 -9.47
C LEU A 312 12.12 12.30 -10.62
N ALA A 313 13.00 13.31 -10.70
CA ALA A 313 14.03 13.37 -11.75
C ALA A 313 15.00 12.19 -11.65
N ARG A 314 15.43 11.87 -10.43
CA ARG A 314 16.35 10.76 -10.15
C ARG A 314 15.70 9.41 -10.41
N VAL A 315 14.48 9.20 -9.93
CA VAL A 315 13.70 7.97 -10.16
C VAL A 315 13.41 7.76 -11.65
N SER A 316 13.05 8.83 -12.37
CA SER A 316 12.83 8.76 -13.82
C SER A 316 14.11 8.36 -14.56
N SER A 317 15.29 8.80 -14.10
CA SER A 317 16.57 8.40 -14.69
C SER A 317 16.94 6.95 -14.35
N LEU A 318 16.66 6.50 -13.12
CA LEU A 318 17.06 5.18 -12.64
C LEU A 318 16.16 4.06 -13.17
N CYS A 319 14.85 4.28 -13.16
CA CYS A 319 13.84 3.25 -13.44
C CYS A 319 12.97 3.56 -14.67
N GLY A 320 13.14 4.72 -15.32
CA GLY A 320 12.25 5.15 -16.41
C GLY A 320 10.79 5.35 -15.98
N ALA A 321 10.53 5.56 -14.69
CA ALA A 321 9.17 5.55 -14.14
C ALA A 321 8.48 6.92 -14.26
N SER A 322 7.20 6.91 -14.64
CA SER A 322 6.31 8.06 -14.55
C SER A 322 5.79 8.25 -13.12
N PRO A 323 5.26 9.44 -12.76
CA PRO A 323 4.57 9.65 -11.48
C PRO A 323 3.49 8.60 -11.21
N SER A 324 2.69 8.24 -12.23
CA SER A 324 1.68 7.19 -12.14
C SER A 324 2.25 5.82 -11.78
N ARG A 325 3.36 5.40 -12.38
CA ARG A 325 4.04 4.14 -12.02
C ARG A 325 4.65 4.16 -10.62
N ILE A 326 5.10 5.33 -10.17
CA ILE A 326 5.59 5.50 -8.80
C ILE A 326 4.42 5.37 -7.81
N CYS A 327 3.27 6.00 -8.10
CA CYS A 327 2.04 5.85 -7.33
C CYS A 327 1.56 4.40 -7.28
N TRP A 328 1.60 3.70 -8.44
CA TRP A 328 1.28 2.28 -8.53
C TRP A 328 2.07 1.42 -7.54
N ALA A 329 3.38 1.67 -7.44
CA ALA A 329 4.30 1.00 -6.52
C ALA A 329 4.22 1.54 -5.07
N GLY A 330 3.16 2.27 -4.72
CA GLY A 330 2.96 2.84 -3.38
C GLY A 330 4.11 3.76 -2.95
N ARG A 331 4.73 4.46 -3.91
CA ARG A 331 5.89 5.35 -3.72
C ARG A 331 7.09 4.68 -3.05
N SER A 332 7.20 3.35 -3.06
CA SER A 332 8.37 2.63 -2.55
C SER A 332 9.46 2.56 -3.61
N PRO A 333 10.68 3.06 -3.34
CA PRO A 333 11.81 2.91 -4.25
C PRO A 333 12.12 1.44 -4.56
N ALA A 334 12.07 0.58 -3.55
CA ALA A 334 12.41 -0.83 -3.70
C ALA A 334 11.38 -1.59 -4.53
N LEU A 335 10.08 -1.35 -4.30
CA LEU A 335 9.04 -2.00 -5.08
C LEU A 335 9.06 -1.53 -6.54
N LEU A 336 9.28 -0.23 -6.76
CA LEU A 336 9.44 0.33 -8.10
C LEU A 336 10.65 -0.27 -8.84
N TRP A 337 11.80 -0.40 -8.16
CA TRP A 337 13.00 -1.03 -8.71
C TRP A 337 12.71 -2.47 -9.15
N ILE A 338 12.09 -3.26 -8.28
CA ILE A 338 11.68 -4.64 -8.57
C ILE A 338 10.75 -4.69 -9.80
N CYS A 339 9.73 -3.83 -9.85
CA CYS A 339 8.82 -3.77 -10.98
C CYS A 339 9.53 -3.37 -12.29
N SER A 340 10.54 -2.49 -12.23
CA SER A 340 11.33 -2.11 -13.41
C SER A 340 12.22 -3.24 -13.95
N ARG A 341 12.70 -4.12 -13.06
CA ARG A 341 13.61 -5.24 -13.38
C ARG A 341 12.86 -6.46 -13.92
N TYR A 342 11.77 -6.86 -13.27
CA TYR A 342 11.07 -8.11 -13.57
C TYR A 342 9.81 -7.94 -14.42
N GLY A 343 9.54 -6.70 -14.85
CA GLY A 343 8.30 -6.35 -15.54
C GLY A 343 7.20 -6.00 -14.54
N MET A 344 6.26 -5.19 -15.03
CA MET A 344 5.25 -4.60 -14.15
C MET A 344 4.17 -5.59 -13.72
N ASP A 345 4.04 -6.76 -14.35
CA ASP A 345 3.09 -7.82 -13.94
C ASP A 345 3.63 -8.65 -12.76
N TYR A 346 4.86 -8.40 -12.33
CA TYR A 346 5.53 -9.18 -11.28
C TYR A 346 4.80 -9.15 -9.93
N TYR A 347 3.95 -8.15 -9.67
CA TYR A 347 3.16 -8.10 -8.43
C TYR A 347 2.08 -9.18 -8.36
N MET A 348 1.56 -9.66 -9.49
CA MET A 348 0.61 -10.78 -9.52
C MET A 348 1.27 -12.11 -9.12
N TYR A 349 2.61 -12.18 -9.19
CA TYR A 349 3.39 -13.35 -8.80
C TYR A 349 4.01 -13.20 -7.41
N ILE A 350 3.53 -12.24 -6.61
CA ILE A 350 3.96 -12.12 -5.21
C ILE A 350 3.33 -13.28 -4.46
N PRO A 351 4.13 -14.25 -3.97
CA PRO A 351 3.57 -15.39 -3.24
C PRO A 351 2.72 -14.95 -2.05
N GLU A 352 3.02 -13.80 -1.43
CA GLU A 352 2.23 -13.26 -0.32
C GLU A 352 0.79 -12.85 -0.71
N VAL A 353 0.53 -12.54 -1.98
CA VAL A 353 -0.81 -12.29 -2.50
C VAL A 353 -1.56 -13.62 -2.65
N GLU A 354 -0.93 -14.62 -3.29
CA GLU A 354 -1.48 -15.95 -3.59
C GLU A 354 -1.66 -16.84 -2.34
N VAL A 355 -0.65 -16.91 -1.47
CA VAL A 355 -0.57 -17.83 -0.32
C VAL A 355 -1.64 -17.53 0.75
N ALA A 356 -2.17 -16.31 0.78
CA ALA A 356 -3.14 -15.90 1.78
C ALA A 356 -4.54 -16.52 1.60
N LEU A 357 -4.95 -16.78 0.35
CA LEU A 357 -6.24 -17.44 0.04
C LEU A 357 -6.13 -18.95 -0.05
N GLY A 358 -4.95 -19.54 0.18
CA GLY A 358 -4.75 -21.00 0.23
C GLY A 358 -5.57 -21.73 1.31
N ARG A 359 -6.45 -21.02 2.03
CA ARG A 359 -7.49 -21.58 2.88
C ARG A 359 -8.84 -21.33 2.21
N SER A 360 -9.63 -22.40 2.06
CA SER A 360 -11.06 -22.29 1.74
C SER A 360 -11.75 -21.45 2.82
N LEU A 361 -11.89 -20.15 2.58
CA LEU A 361 -12.61 -19.25 3.45
C LEU A 361 -14.11 -19.57 3.32
N SER A 362 -14.84 -19.51 4.43
CA SER A 362 -16.30 -19.47 4.31
C SER A 362 -16.73 -18.15 3.67
N PRO A 363 -17.91 -18.10 3.02
CA PRO A 363 -18.45 -16.85 2.46
C PRO A 363 -18.46 -15.69 3.48
N SER A 364 -18.83 -15.96 4.74
CA SER A 364 -18.81 -14.97 5.83
C SER A 364 -17.40 -14.50 6.19
N ALA A 365 -16.41 -15.41 6.20
CA ALA A 365 -15.02 -15.03 6.46
C ALA A 365 -14.45 -14.16 5.33
N ALA A 366 -14.74 -14.51 4.07
CA ALA A 366 -14.36 -13.70 2.91
C ALA A 366 -15.02 -12.31 2.95
N LEU A 367 -16.29 -12.23 3.36
CA LEU A 367 -16.99 -10.96 3.55
C LEU A 367 -16.31 -10.11 4.64
N ASN A 368 -15.96 -10.68 5.79
CA ASN A 368 -15.27 -9.95 6.85
C ASN A 368 -13.90 -9.42 6.40
N VAL A 369 -13.13 -10.22 5.66
CA VAL A 369 -11.86 -9.79 5.07
C VAL A 369 -12.07 -8.61 4.11
N LEU A 370 -13.06 -8.70 3.22
CA LEU A 370 -13.43 -7.62 2.30
C LEU A 370 -13.80 -6.33 3.05
N VAL A 371 -14.64 -6.45 4.09
CA VAL A 371 -15.04 -5.33 4.95
C VAL A 371 -13.80 -4.64 5.52
N SER A 372 -12.86 -5.42 6.07
CA SER A 372 -11.61 -4.87 6.62
C SER A 372 -10.72 -4.22 5.56
N ILE A 373 -10.66 -4.74 4.33
CA ILE A 373 -9.95 -4.12 3.22
C ILE A 373 -10.56 -2.76 2.87
N ILE A 374 -11.89 -2.69 2.72
CA ILE A 374 -12.61 -1.46 2.39
C ILE A 374 -12.43 -0.41 3.49
N LYS A 375 -12.55 -0.80 4.77
CA LYS A 375 -12.29 0.06 5.92
C LYS A 375 -10.90 0.67 5.82
N THR A 376 -9.88 -0.19 5.76
CA THR A 376 -8.47 0.22 5.71
C THR A 376 -8.19 1.16 4.53
N ALA A 377 -8.71 0.85 3.34
CA ALA A 377 -8.53 1.71 2.16
C ALA A 377 -9.16 3.10 2.35
N ILE A 378 -10.29 3.18 3.05
CA ILE A 378 -11.06 4.40 3.22
C ILE A 378 -10.57 5.26 4.38
N ASP A 379 -10.45 4.68 5.58
CA ASP A 379 -10.25 5.42 6.82
C ASP A 379 -8.87 5.23 7.46
N GLY A 380 -8.04 4.36 6.86
CA GLY A 380 -6.70 4.08 7.35
C GLY A 380 -6.67 3.32 8.67
N ARG A 381 -7.81 2.86 9.19
CA ARG A 381 -7.85 2.11 10.43
C ARG A 381 -7.14 0.80 10.24
N ARG A 382 -6.57 0.31 11.34
CA ARG A 382 -5.97 -1.01 11.37
C ARG A 382 -7.03 -2.05 10.97
N PRO A 383 -6.75 -2.94 10.00
CA PRO A 383 -7.68 -4.00 9.65
C PRO A 383 -7.82 -4.99 10.81
N GLU A 384 -9.04 -5.47 11.00
CA GLU A 384 -9.32 -6.65 11.79
C GLU A 384 -9.33 -7.85 10.85
N ASP A 385 -8.56 -8.90 11.13
CA ASP A 385 -8.73 -10.21 10.47
C ASP A 385 -8.43 -10.32 8.96
N ILE A 386 -7.49 -9.55 8.41
CA ILE A 386 -7.01 -9.76 7.02
C ILE A 386 -5.88 -10.81 6.89
N GLY A 387 -5.60 -11.55 7.96
CA GLY A 387 -4.62 -12.64 7.98
C GLY A 387 -3.22 -12.21 7.54
N THR A 388 -2.64 -12.96 6.62
CA THR A 388 -1.28 -12.70 6.11
C THR A 388 -1.19 -11.49 5.18
N TRP A 389 -2.31 -10.96 4.69
CA TRP A 389 -2.31 -9.74 3.86
C TRP A 389 -1.95 -8.47 4.64
N GLU A 390 -1.91 -8.52 5.97
CA GLU A 390 -1.33 -7.43 6.75
C GLU A 390 0.13 -7.15 6.36
N ALA A 391 0.85 -8.16 5.85
CA ALA A 391 2.18 -8.03 5.29
C ALA A 391 2.25 -7.14 4.03
N LEU A 392 1.11 -6.79 3.45
CA LEU A 392 0.97 -5.95 2.25
C LEU A 392 0.57 -4.50 2.61
N LEU A 393 0.39 -4.19 3.89
CA LEU A 393 0.07 -2.84 4.34
C LEU A 393 1.31 -2.02 4.67
N ASP A 394 1.21 -0.75 4.33
CA ASP A 394 2.11 0.30 4.81
C ASP A 394 1.54 0.96 6.07
N VAL A 395 2.41 1.68 6.79
CA VAL A 395 2.09 2.33 8.06
C VAL A 395 2.59 3.75 8.05
N PHE A 396 1.68 4.68 8.28
CA PHE A 396 1.99 6.10 8.36
C PHE A 396 1.65 6.60 9.76
N GLU A 397 2.60 7.32 10.34
CA GLU A 397 2.33 8.17 11.49
C GLU A 397 2.08 9.56 10.91
N PRO A 398 0.83 10.06 10.91
CA PRO A 398 0.58 11.44 10.55
C PRO A 398 1.45 12.27 11.49
N GLY A 399 2.39 13.03 10.90
CA GLY A 399 3.22 13.95 11.69
C GLY A 399 2.33 14.84 12.57
N PRO A 400 2.88 15.44 13.64
CA PRO A 400 2.12 16.35 14.46
C PRO A 400 1.47 17.36 13.52
N GLN A 401 0.15 17.29 13.37
CA GLN A 401 -0.59 18.26 12.59
C GLN A 401 -0.22 19.59 13.25
N PRO A 402 0.35 20.57 12.52
CA PRO A 402 0.54 21.88 13.09
C PRO A 402 -0.83 22.26 13.63
N HIS A 403 -0.94 22.31 14.96
CA HIS A 403 -2.19 22.74 15.58
C HIS A 403 -2.44 24.08 14.92
N GLU A 404 -3.51 24.16 14.12
CA GLU A 404 -3.99 25.42 13.58
C GLU A 404 -4.33 26.23 14.83
N SER A 405 -3.31 26.92 15.35
CA SER A 405 -3.42 27.87 16.43
C SER A 405 -4.47 28.82 15.90
N THR A 406 -5.66 28.69 16.47
CA THR A 406 -6.81 29.51 16.15
C THR A 406 -6.56 30.89 16.77
N GLU A 407 -5.38 31.46 16.50
CA GLU A 407 -4.99 32.79 16.89
C GLU A 407 -5.61 33.75 15.90
N GLY A 408 -6.88 34.05 16.17
CA GLY A 408 -7.26 35.41 16.44
C GLY A 408 -6.94 36.41 15.33
N ARG A 409 -7.76 36.39 14.28
CA ARG A 409 -8.01 37.59 13.48
C ARG A 409 -8.86 38.55 14.30
N ALA A 410 -8.21 39.47 15.03
CA ALA A 410 -8.86 40.64 15.63
C ALA A 410 -7.85 41.79 15.83
N ASP A 411 -7.40 42.41 14.74
CA ASP A 411 -6.90 43.79 14.80
C ASP A 411 -8.10 44.73 14.95
N GLN A 412 -8.55 44.92 16.19
CA GLN A 412 -9.24 46.13 16.62
C GLN A 412 -8.47 46.67 17.83
N GLN A 413 -7.81 47.82 17.65
CA GLN A 413 -7.20 48.56 18.77
C GLN A 413 -8.31 48.97 19.74
N PRO A 414 -8.31 48.49 21.00
CA PRO A 414 -9.23 48.98 22.01
C PRO A 414 -8.86 50.41 22.36
N SER A 415 -9.84 51.31 22.40
CA SER A 415 -9.67 52.65 22.96
C SER A 415 -9.18 52.55 24.41
N GLN A 416 -8.36 53.51 24.88
CA GLN A 416 -7.77 53.50 26.24
C GLN A 416 -8.78 53.31 27.39
N GLN A 417 -10.06 53.62 27.16
CA GLN A 417 -11.12 53.42 28.14
C GLN A 417 -11.52 51.94 28.29
N GLN A 418 -11.37 51.14 27.24
CA GLN A 418 -11.68 49.71 27.23
C GLN A 418 -10.58 48.89 27.93
N GLN A 419 -9.32 49.33 27.84
CA GLN A 419 -8.20 48.71 28.57
C GLN A 419 -8.34 48.80 30.10
N GLN A 420 -8.89 49.90 30.63
CA GLN A 420 -9.12 50.02 32.08
C GLN A 420 -10.26 49.10 32.56
N GLN A 421 -11.31 48.92 31.75
CA GLN A 421 -12.41 48.02 32.07
C GLN A 421 -11.98 46.54 32.01
N GLU A 422 -11.16 46.18 31.02
CA GLU A 422 -10.60 44.83 30.91
C GLU A 422 -9.64 44.49 32.06
N GLN A 423 -8.83 45.45 32.55
CA GLN A 423 -7.99 45.23 33.72
C GLN A 423 -8.79 44.96 35.00
N GLN A 424 -9.92 45.65 35.21
CA GLN A 424 -10.78 45.39 36.36
C GLN A 424 -11.50 44.03 36.25
N GLN A 425 -11.96 43.64 35.05
CA GLN A 425 -12.55 42.32 34.85
C GLN A 425 -11.53 41.19 35.01
N GLN A 426 -10.29 41.36 34.56
CA GLN A 426 -9.24 40.35 34.76
C GLN A 426 -8.90 40.14 36.24
N GLN A 427 -8.87 41.21 37.05
CA GLN A 427 -8.66 41.04 38.50
C GLN A 427 -9.82 40.31 39.18
N GLN A 428 -11.07 40.56 38.79
CA GLN A 428 -12.20 39.83 39.34
C GLN A 428 -12.22 38.36 38.89
N GLN A 429 -11.86 38.06 37.65
CA GLN A 429 -11.76 36.66 37.18
C GLN A 429 -10.61 35.91 37.86
N GLN A 430 -9.45 36.54 38.09
CA GLN A 430 -8.37 35.88 38.84
C GLN A 430 -8.76 35.56 40.28
N GLN A 431 -9.54 36.42 40.94
CA GLN A 431 -10.05 36.12 42.29
C GLN A 431 -11.08 34.99 42.29
N GLN A 432 -11.92 34.87 41.26
CA GLN A 432 -12.86 33.74 41.14
C GLN A 432 -12.16 32.43 40.77
N GLN A 433 -11.12 32.46 39.95
CA GLN A 433 -10.33 31.26 39.61
C GLN A 433 -9.52 30.72 40.78
N GLN A 434 -9.07 31.58 41.71
CA GLN A 434 -8.41 31.11 42.94
C GLN A 434 -9.36 30.43 43.94
N GLN A 435 -10.68 30.67 43.85
CA GLN A 435 -11.68 30.05 44.72
C GLN A 435 -12.34 28.80 44.12
N GLN A 436 -12.04 28.45 42.87
CA GLN A 436 -12.55 27.25 42.21
C GLN A 436 -11.40 26.35 41.72
N GLN A 437 -10.54 25.87 42.62
CA GLN A 437 -9.76 24.66 42.32
C GLN A 437 -10.66 23.44 42.57
N PRO A 438 -11.13 22.73 41.53
CA PRO A 438 -11.68 21.40 41.73
C PRO A 438 -10.52 20.41 41.91
N ASP A 439 -10.78 19.31 42.60
CA ASP A 439 -9.91 18.14 42.69
C ASP A 439 -9.59 17.57 41.29
N ASP A 440 -8.62 18.15 40.58
CA ASP A 440 -8.08 17.70 39.30
C ASP A 440 -7.07 16.55 39.48
N LYS A 441 -7.48 15.51 40.21
CA LYS A 441 -6.76 14.24 40.32
C LYS A 441 -7.52 13.12 39.63
N LYS A 442 -7.89 13.34 38.37
CA LYS A 442 -8.28 12.29 37.41
C LYS A 442 -8.39 12.83 35.97
N LEU A 443 -7.48 13.70 35.54
CA LEU A 443 -7.09 13.66 34.13
C LEU A 443 -6.37 12.32 33.94
N GLY A 444 -7.16 11.28 33.66
CA GLY A 444 -6.63 10.05 33.13
C GLY A 444 -5.74 10.44 31.97
N GLU A 445 -4.53 9.89 31.95
CA GLU A 445 -3.70 9.85 30.76
C GLU A 445 -4.58 9.33 29.62
N SER A 446 -5.26 10.24 28.92
CA SER A 446 -5.66 10.08 27.54
C SER A 446 -4.32 9.95 26.86
N ILE A 447 -3.83 8.71 26.86
CA ILE A 447 -2.77 8.26 25.99
C ILE A 447 -3.25 8.75 24.63
N TYR A 448 -2.61 9.81 24.13
CA TYR A 448 -2.72 10.21 22.75
C TYR A 448 -2.36 8.95 21.98
N GLU A 449 -3.36 8.15 21.61
CA GLU A 449 -3.19 7.05 20.70
C GLU A 449 -2.81 7.73 19.40
N GLU A 450 -1.49 7.84 19.23
CA GLU A 450 -0.83 8.33 18.04
C GLU A 450 -1.52 7.62 16.87
N ARG A 451 -2.28 8.39 16.10
CA ARG A 451 -3.26 7.83 15.17
C ARG A 451 -2.51 7.28 13.98
N VAL A 452 -2.14 6.01 14.04
CA VAL A 452 -1.42 5.35 12.96
C VAL A 452 -2.38 4.93 11.86
N GLU A 453 -2.04 5.32 10.63
CA GLU A 453 -2.81 5.04 9.43
C GLU A 453 -2.19 3.87 8.65
N HIS A 454 -3.03 2.90 8.28
CA HIS A 454 -2.68 1.74 7.48
C HIS A 454 -3.08 1.97 6.04
N VAL A 455 -2.18 1.71 5.10
CA VAL A 455 -2.37 2.12 3.70
C VAL A 455 -1.99 0.98 2.77
N TRP A 456 -2.80 0.72 1.75
CA TRP A 456 -2.44 -0.23 0.71
C TRP A 456 -1.62 0.46 -0.39
N PRO A 457 -0.49 -0.12 -0.83
CA PRO A 457 0.03 0.19 -2.15
C PRO A 457 -1.02 -0.14 -3.21
N PRO A 458 -1.26 0.72 -4.22
CA PRO A 458 -2.26 0.47 -5.26
C PRO A 458 -2.08 -0.90 -5.96
N CYS A 459 -0.84 -1.30 -6.22
CA CYS A 459 -0.55 -2.61 -6.80
C CYS A 459 -0.97 -3.79 -5.92
N TYR A 460 -0.84 -3.67 -4.60
CA TYR A 460 -1.21 -4.73 -3.67
C TYR A 460 -2.70 -4.76 -3.43
N LEU A 461 -3.37 -3.61 -3.35
CA LEU A 461 -4.83 -3.58 -3.29
C LEU A 461 -5.44 -4.18 -4.56
N ALA A 462 -4.92 -3.82 -5.74
CA ALA A 462 -5.35 -4.41 -7.00
C ALA A 462 -5.15 -5.94 -7.00
N GLY A 463 -3.97 -6.42 -6.61
CA GLY A 463 -3.68 -7.85 -6.51
C GLY A 463 -4.64 -8.59 -5.55
N VAL A 464 -4.84 -8.06 -4.34
CA VAL A 464 -5.76 -8.64 -3.36
C VAL A 464 -7.21 -8.68 -3.87
N LEU A 465 -7.66 -7.62 -4.54
CA LEU A 465 -9.01 -7.58 -5.11
C LEU A 465 -9.16 -8.54 -6.29
N THR A 466 -8.14 -8.71 -7.12
CA THR A 466 -8.11 -9.73 -8.19
C THR A 466 -8.22 -11.14 -7.60
N GLU A 467 -7.45 -11.44 -6.56
CA GLU A 467 -7.51 -12.72 -5.85
C GLU A 467 -8.90 -12.99 -5.22
N LEU A 468 -9.47 -11.98 -4.55
CA LEU A 468 -10.84 -12.07 -4.01
C LEU A 468 -11.91 -12.24 -5.10
N THR A 469 -11.58 -11.93 -6.35
CA THR A 469 -12.49 -12.00 -7.50
C THR A 469 -12.17 -13.13 -8.48
N LEU A 470 -11.44 -14.16 -8.03
CA LEU A 470 -11.31 -15.40 -8.80
C LEU A 470 -12.66 -16.13 -8.90
N PRO A 471 -12.93 -16.87 -10.00
CA PRO A 471 -14.24 -17.50 -10.25
C PRO A 471 -14.72 -18.47 -9.17
N ASP A 472 -13.80 -19.07 -8.42
CA ASP A 472 -14.04 -20.00 -7.31
C ASP A 472 -14.12 -19.31 -5.94
N SER A 473 -14.04 -17.97 -5.91
CA SER A 473 -14.09 -17.20 -4.67
C SER A 473 -15.44 -17.37 -3.95
N PRO A 474 -15.44 -17.74 -2.66
CA PRO A 474 -16.65 -17.83 -1.84
C PRO A 474 -17.30 -16.44 -1.63
N LEU A 475 -16.57 -15.37 -1.96
CA LEU A 475 -17.09 -14.01 -1.90
C LEU A 475 -18.21 -13.80 -2.92
N LEU A 476 -18.16 -14.42 -4.11
CA LEU A 476 -19.19 -14.27 -5.13
C LEU A 476 -20.58 -14.70 -4.60
N GLU A 477 -20.64 -15.78 -3.83
CA GLU A 477 -21.85 -16.23 -3.16
C GLU A 477 -22.30 -15.25 -2.08
N ALA A 478 -21.35 -14.72 -1.29
CA ALA A 478 -21.65 -13.79 -0.19
C ALA A 478 -22.20 -12.43 -0.67
N VAL A 479 -21.63 -11.89 -1.76
CA VAL A 479 -21.93 -10.51 -2.20
C VAL A 479 -22.66 -10.40 -3.53
N GLY A 480 -22.76 -11.47 -4.31
CA GLY A 480 -23.38 -11.48 -5.63
C GLY A 480 -22.56 -10.83 -6.74
N GLN A 481 -22.89 -11.19 -7.98
CA GLN A 481 -22.18 -10.76 -9.19
C GLN A 481 -22.02 -9.24 -9.35
N PRO A 482 -23.03 -8.38 -9.09
CA PRO A 482 -22.86 -6.95 -9.22
C PRO A 482 -21.74 -6.38 -8.34
N PHE A 483 -21.68 -6.82 -7.09
CA PHE A 483 -20.64 -6.36 -6.15
C PHE A 483 -19.25 -6.83 -6.60
N PHE A 484 -19.17 -8.05 -7.10
CA PHE A 484 -17.96 -8.66 -7.62
C PHE A 484 -17.37 -7.89 -8.81
N GLU A 485 -18.22 -7.45 -9.75
CA GLU A 485 -17.81 -6.57 -10.86
C GLU A 485 -17.25 -5.24 -10.36
N GLY A 486 -17.77 -4.71 -9.24
CA GLY A 486 -17.25 -3.50 -8.60
C GLY A 486 -15.81 -3.68 -8.11
N LEU A 487 -15.51 -4.82 -7.46
CA LEU A 487 -14.15 -5.14 -6.99
C LEU A 487 -13.18 -5.29 -8.17
N GLN A 488 -13.61 -5.96 -9.25
CA GLN A 488 -12.84 -6.04 -10.49
C GLN A 488 -12.62 -4.65 -11.11
N GLY A 489 -13.64 -3.79 -11.07
CA GLY A 489 -13.55 -2.40 -11.53
C GLY A 489 -12.54 -1.56 -10.74
N ILE A 490 -12.44 -1.75 -9.42
CA ILE A 490 -11.43 -1.12 -8.58
C ILE A 490 -10.03 -1.62 -8.97
N SER A 491 -9.83 -2.93 -9.06
CA SER A 491 -8.54 -3.52 -9.46
C SER A 491 -8.10 -3.01 -10.85
N ALA A 492 -9.00 -3.03 -11.83
CA ALA A 492 -8.75 -2.52 -13.17
C ALA A 492 -8.44 -1.02 -13.17
N GLY A 493 -9.18 -0.22 -12.39
CA GLY A 493 -8.92 1.22 -12.21
C GLY A 493 -7.53 1.49 -11.63
N LEU A 494 -7.14 0.83 -10.54
CA LEU A 494 -5.81 1.00 -9.96
C LEU A 494 -4.70 0.56 -10.94
N THR A 495 -4.92 -0.51 -11.69
CA THR A 495 -3.97 -1.02 -12.70
C THR A 495 -3.66 0.00 -13.80
N MET A 496 -4.56 0.95 -14.07
CA MET A 496 -4.30 2.03 -15.04
C MET A 496 -3.12 2.91 -14.65
N LEU A 497 -2.77 3.03 -13.36
CA LEU A 497 -1.54 3.73 -12.92
C LEU A 497 -0.27 3.11 -13.53
N ASN A 498 -0.31 1.83 -13.87
CA ASN A 498 0.81 1.10 -14.43
C ASN A 498 0.83 1.12 -15.96
N ILE A 499 -0.34 0.87 -16.57
CA ILE A 499 -0.47 0.60 -18.01
C ILE A 499 -0.82 1.82 -18.85
N ALA A 500 -1.41 2.86 -18.26
CA ALA A 500 -1.83 4.03 -19.03
C ALA A 500 -0.62 4.72 -19.64
N GLU A 501 -0.78 5.19 -20.88
CA GLU A 501 0.24 6.00 -21.51
C GLU A 501 0.49 7.25 -20.66
N ARG A 502 1.77 7.54 -20.44
CA ARG A 502 2.20 8.72 -19.68
C ARG A 502 1.49 9.94 -20.26
N ARG A 503 0.84 10.76 -19.41
CA ARG A 503 0.13 11.99 -19.81
C ARG A 503 -1.15 11.79 -20.64
N SER A 504 -1.71 10.59 -20.69
CA SER A 504 -3.00 10.34 -21.35
C SER A 504 -4.22 10.86 -20.57
N GLY A 505 -4.04 11.29 -19.31
CA GLY A 505 -5.14 11.55 -18.37
C GLY A 505 -5.75 10.27 -17.79
N LYS A 506 -5.75 9.17 -18.57
CA LYS A 506 -6.19 7.84 -18.15
C LYS A 506 -5.46 7.30 -16.92
N GLU A 507 -4.21 7.73 -16.69
CA GLU A 507 -3.44 7.37 -15.50
C GLU A 507 -4.11 7.81 -14.18
N TRP A 508 -4.89 8.90 -14.21
CA TRP A 508 -5.61 9.42 -13.05
C TRP A 508 -7.11 9.07 -13.07
N GLU A 509 -7.67 8.80 -14.23
CA GLU A 509 -9.03 8.27 -14.34
C GLU A 509 -9.24 6.97 -13.57
N GLY A 510 -8.31 6.03 -13.73
CA GLY A 510 -8.37 4.76 -13.05
C GLY A 510 -8.48 4.88 -11.52
N PRO A 511 -7.54 5.59 -10.85
CA PRO A 511 -7.62 5.87 -9.40
C PRO A 511 -8.90 6.59 -8.96
N CYS A 512 -9.36 7.60 -9.71
CA CYS A 512 -10.59 8.33 -9.37
C CYS A 512 -11.81 7.40 -9.43
N ARG A 513 -11.89 6.58 -10.49
CA ARG A 513 -12.94 5.58 -10.66
C ARG A 513 -12.88 4.53 -9.55
N ALA A 514 -11.67 4.06 -9.19
CA ALA A 514 -11.46 3.14 -8.08
C ALA A 514 -11.93 3.72 -6.73
N ALA A 515 -11.63 5.00 -6.46
CA ALA A 515 -12.10 5.70 -5.26
C ALA A 515 -13.63 5.75 -5.17
N ILE A 516 -14.28 6.11 -6.28
CA ILE A 516 -15.75 6.17 -6.35
C ILE A 516 -16.36 4.79 -6.18
N LEU A 517 -15.82 3.77 -6.83
CA LEU A 517 -16.27 2.38 -6.64
C LEU A 517 -16.12 1.94 -5.18
N LEU A 518 -15.01 2.27 -4.50
CA LEU A 518 -14.86 1.98 -3.07
C LEU A 518 -15.99 2.61 -2.24
N ARG A 519 -16.41 3.85 -2.55
CA ARG A 519 -17.56 4.51 -1.89
C ARG A 519 -18.90 3.88 -2.22
N MET A 520 -19.10 3.45 -3.47
CA MET A 520 -20.32 2.73 -3.87
C MET A 520 -20.43 1.38 -3.17
N LEU A 521 -19.33 0.63 -3.07
CA LEU A 521 -19.28 -0.65 -2.36
C LEU A 521 -19.43 -0.47 -0.85
N GLN A 522 -18.84 0.59 -0.27
CA GLN A 522 -19.07 1.00 1.12
C GLN A 522 -20.57 1.22 1.38
N SER A 523 -21.25 1.96 0.49
CA SER A 523 -22.70 2.20 0.56
C SER A 523 -23.52 0.91 0.52
N ALA A 524 -23.19 0.01 -0.42
CA ALA A 524 -23.88 -1.26 -0.58
C ALA A 524 -23.68 -2.23 0.59
N LEU A 525 -22.51 -2.22 1.23
CA LEU A 525 -22.31 -3.01 2.46
C LEU A 525 -23.15 -2.47 3.62
N ARG A 526 -23.22 -1.15 3.78
CA ARG A 526 -24.07 -0.51 4.80
C ARG A 526 -25.55 -0.82 4.60
N SER A 527 -26.03 -0.80 3.35
CA SER A 527 -27.44 -1.08 3.06
C SER A 527 -27.82 -2.55 3.27
N ARG A 528 -26.84 -3.47 3.28
CA ARG A 528 -27.08 -4.90 3.42
C ARG A 528 -27.20 -5.37 4.86
N SER A 529 -26.44 -4.77 5.78
CA SER A 529 -26.39 -5.25 7.16
C SER A 529 -25.91 -4.17 8.11
N GLU A 530 -26.75 -3.85 9.09
CA GLU A 530 -26.40 -2.99 10.23
C GLU A 530 -25.33 -3.62 11.14
N LYS A 531 -25.09 -4.93 11.03
CA LYS A 531 -24.10 -5.64 11.85
C LYS A 531 -22.67 -5.50 11.33
N LEU A 532 -22.49 -5.09 10.07
CA LEU A 532 -21.17 -4.87 9.53
C LEU A 532 -20.66 -3.51 10.04
N ASP A 533 -19.54 -3.51 10.73
CA ASP A 533 -18.88 -2.28 11.20
C ASP A 533 -18.22 -1.54 10.02
N ILE A 534 -19.05 -0.92 9.18
CA ILE A 534 -18.65 -0.11 8.03
C ILE A 534 -18.77 1.37 8.42
N PRO A 535 -17.67 2.15 8.32
CA PRO A 535 -17.69 3.58 8.56
C PRO A 535 -18.78 4.27 7.75
N GLU A 536 -19.36 5.34 8.27
CA GLU A 536 -20.28 6.16 7.49
C GLU A 536 -19.54 6.88 6.36
N ILE A 537 -20.25 7.12 5.25
CA ILE A 537 -19.71 7.99 4.20
C ILE A 537 -19.81 9.44 4.71
N PRO A 538 -18.70 10.19 4.77
CA PRO A 538 -18.72 11.56 5.27
C PRO A 538 -19.74 12.41 4.51
N ARG A 539 -20.64 13.07 5.25
CA ARG A 539 -21.71 13.89 4.64
C ARG A 539 -21.16 14.93 3.69
N LYS A 540 -19.97 15.50 3.96
CA LYS A 540 -19.27 16.46 3.09
C LYS A 540 -19.13 15.99 1.63
N LEU A 541 -19.19 14.69 1.36
CA LEU A 541 -19.17 14.13 0.02
C LEU A 541 -20.51 14.22 -0.73
N TYR A 542 -21.56 14.81 -0.17
CA TYR A 542 -22.86 15.03 -0.86
C TYR A 542 -22.71 15.84 -2.16
N LYS A 543 -21.62 16.61 -2.29
CA LYS A 543 -21.27 17.35 -3.50
C LYS A 543 -20.62 16.47 -4.56
N LEU A 544 -19.90 15.43 -4.16
CA LEU A 544 -19.11 14.60 -5.08
C LEU A 544 -19.76 13.26 -5.40
N LEU A 545 -20.79 12.87 -4.64
CA LEU A 545 -21.48 11.60 -4.79
C LEU A 545 -22.99 11.82 -4.76
N PRO A 546 -23.76 11.02 -5.53
CA PRO A 546 -25.21 10.98 -5.42
C PRO A 546 -25.70 10.82 -3.98
N PRO A 547 -26.77 11.53 -3.56
CA PRO A 547 -27.33 11.42 -2.21
C PRO A 547 -27.69 9.98 -1.81
N ALA A 548 -28.18 9.18 -2.77
CA ALA A 548 -28.48 7.77 -2.56
C ALA A 548 -27.26 6.96 -2.06
N ILE A 549 -26.06 7.24 -2.58
CA ILE A 549 -24.83 6.57 -2.14
C ILE A 549 -24.49 6.97 -0.71
N ILE A 550 -24.60 8.25 -0.35
CA ILE A 550 -24.33 8.72 1.02
C ILE A 550 -25.30 8.09 2.03
N ALA A 551 -26.59 8.00 1.66
CA ALA A 551 -27.64 7.45 2.49
C ALA A 551 -27.54 5.92 2.67
N GLY A 552 -26.97 5.22 1.69
CA GLY A 552 -26.95 3.76 1.62
C GLY A 552 -27.83 3.26 0.48
N CYS A 553 -27.22 2.71 -0.56
CA CYS A 553 -27.91 2.16 -1.72
C CYS A 553 -27.33 0.81 -2.14
N GLN A 554 -28.09 0.05 -2.91
CA GLN A 554 -27.59 -1.17 -3.55
C GLN A 554 -26.60 -0.82 -4.67
N PHE A 555 -25.68 -1.75 -4.97
CA PHE A 555 -24.75 -1.62 -6.11
C PHE A 555 -25.20 -2.52 -7.26
N GLY A 556 -25.48 -1.91 -8.42
CA GLY A 556 -25.99 -2.61 -9.60
C GLY A 556 -24.92 -3.18 -10.53
N GLY A 557 -23.65 -2.87 -10.29
CA GLY A 557 -22.52 -3.39 -11.06
C GLY A 557 -21.77 -2.32 -11.84
N VAL A 558 -20.83 -2.77 -12.66
CA VAL A 558 -20.05 -1.93 -13.57
C VAL A 558 -20.52 -2.20 -15.00
N VAL A 559 -20.95 -1.16 -15.69
CA VAL A 559 -21.52 -1.23 -17.03
C VAL A 559 -20.52 -0.72 -18.04
N GLN A 560 -20.33 -1.50 -19.10
CA GLN A 560 -19.50 -1.14 -20.25
C GLN A 560 -20.25 -1.52 -21.52
N ASP A 561 -20.49 -0.54 -22.38
CA ASP A 561 -21.02 -0.75 -23.71
C ASP A 561 -20.17 0.01 -24.73
N ASN A 562 -19.81 -0.66 -25.80
CA ASN A 562 -18.97 -0.11 -26.87
C ASN A 562 -19.77 0.74 -27.85
N GLN A 563 -21.10 0.65 -27.81
CA GLN A 563 -21.98 1.38 -28.71
C GLN A 563 -22.30 2.79 -28.19
N TRP A 564 -22.09 3.05 -26.91
CA TRP A 564 -22.36 4.36 -26.33
C TRP A 564 -21.27 5.37 -26.73
N GLN A 565 -21.68 6.46 -27.38
CA GLN A 565 -20.80 7.55 -27.78
C GLN A 565 -21.13 8.86 -27.07
N THR A 566 -22.37 8.99 -26.59
CA THR A 566 -22.89 10.20 -25.97
C THR A 566 -23.60 9.90 -24.66
N THR A 567 -23.75 10.90 -23.79
CA THR A 567 -24.57 10.79 -22.58
C THR A 567 -26.01 10.40 -22.91
N ALA A 568 -26.53 10.82 -24.07
CA ALA A 568 -27.86 10.40 -24.52
C ALA A 568 -27.92 8.91 -24.80
N ASP A 569 -26.89 8.29 -25.36
CA ASP A 569 -26.89 6.84 -25.60
C ASP A 569 -26.96 6.08 -24.28
N VAL A 570 -26.17 6.52 -23.30
CA VAL A 570 -26.20 6.02 -21.92
C VAL A 570 -27.61 6.15 -21.38
N VAL A 571 -28.17 7.35 -21.32
CA VAL A 571 -29.52 7.62 -20.78
C VAL A 571 -30.62 6.84 -21.54
N ASN A 572 -30.60 6.83 -22.86
CA ASN A 572 -31.61 6.17 -23.70
C ASN A 572 -31.57 4.65 -23.53
N SER A 573 -30.39 4.05 -23.35
CA SER A 573 -30.26 2.61 -23.10
C SER A 573 -31.00 2.14 -21.83
N PHE A 574 -31.32 3.07 -20.92
CA PHE A 574 -32.07 2.81 -19.69
C PHE A 574 -33.56 3.09 -19.81
N TYR A 575 -33.99 3.79 -20.86
CA TYR A 575 -35.39 4.09 -21.13
C TYR A 575 -36.04 3.12 -22.10
N LEU A 576 -35.25 2.32 -22.82
CA LEU A 576 -35.81 1.29 -23.69
C LEU A 576 -36.69 0.35 -22.86
N PRO A 577 -37.95 0.11 -23.27
CA PRO A 577 -38.86 -0.73 -22.51
C PRO A 577 -38.31 -2.15 -22.35
N ILE A 578 -38.83 -2.88 -21.36
CA ILE A 578 -38.29 -4.19 -20.91
C ILE A 578 -38.20 -5.21 -22.06
N ASP A 579 -39.03 -5.06 -23.08
CA ASP A 579 -39.09 -5.89 -24.28
C ASP A 579 -38.04 -5.56 -25.36
N GLN A 580 -37.26 -4.49 -25.20
CA GLN A 580 -36.24 -4.04 -26.17
C GLN A 580 -34.80 -4.33 -25.71
N ASP A 581 -34.60 -5.31 -24.81
CA ASP A 581 -33.27 -5.75 -24.34
C ASP A 581 -32.38 -4.62 -23.77
N GLY A 582 -32.98 -3.56 -23.22
CA GLY A 582 -32.24 -2.50 -22.52
C GLY A 582 -31.41 -3.05 -21.34
N TRP A 583 -30.22 -2.49 -21.09
CA TRP A 583 -29.29 -3.04 -20.11
C TRP A 583 -29.89 -3.15 -18.70
N PHE A 584 -30.63 -2.12 -18.23
CA PHE A 584 -31.27 -2.14 -16.90
C PHE A 584 -32.36 -3.21 -16.82
N SER A 585 -33.16 -3.36 -17.88
CA SER A 585 -34.21 -4.37 -17.96
C SER A 585 -33.60 -5.76 -17.82
N LYS A 586 -32.57 -6.07 -18.61
CA LYS A 586 -31.83 -7.34 -18.51
C LYS A 586 -31.21 -7.52 -17.13
N ARG A 587 -30.53 -6.50 -16.61
CA ARG A 587 -29.85 -6.57 -15.31
C ARG A 587 -30.83 -6.79 -14.16
N PHE A 588 -31.98 -6.14 -14.20
CA PHE A 588 -33.03 -6.31 -13.20
C PHE A 588 -33.81 -7.61 -13.37
N SER A 589 -33.85 -8.19 -14.57
CA SER A 589 -34.32 -9.57 -14.75
C SER A 589 -33.34 -10.58 -14.16
N GLU A 590 -32.03 -10.37 -14.34
CA GLU A 590 -30.98 -11.21 -13.76
C GLU A 590 -30.89 -11.06 -12.23
N PHE A 591 -31.12 -9.85 -11.71
CA PHE A 591 -31.03 -9.51 -10.29
C PHE A 591 -32.25 -8.72 -9.82
N PRO A 592 -33.42 -9.38 -9.63
CA PRO A 592 -34.68 -8.71 -9.27
C PRO A 592 -34.63 -7.90 -7.97
N GLN A 593 -33.73 -8.26 -7.04
CA GLN A 593 -33.51 -7.51 -5.80
C GLN A 593 -33.07 -6.05 -6.04
N LEU A 594 -32.44 -5.77 -7.19
CA LEU A 594 -31.98 -4.44 -7.58
C LEU A 594 -33.13 -3.49 -8.00
N GLN A 595 -34.33 -4.03 -8.20
CA GLN A 595 -35.52 -3.26 -8.55
C GLN A 595 -36.17 -2.57 -7.36
N LYS A 596 -35.75 -2.85 -6.12
CA LYS A 596 -36.39 -2.31 -4.91
C LYS A 596 -35.46 -1.34 -4.21
N GLY A 597 -35.92 -0.11 -3.99
CA GLY A 597 -35.15 0.96 -3.36
C GLY A 597 -34.12 1.59 -4.30
N PRO A 598 -33.17 2.36 -3.75
CA PRO A 598 -32.11 3.00 -4.51
C PRO A 598 -31.03 2.00 -4.93
N THR A 599 -30.70 1.99 -6.22
CA THR A 599 -29.61 1.20 -6.81
C THR A 599 -28.70 2.13 -7.62
N ALA A 600 -27.39 2.06 -7.36
CA ALA A 600 -26.39 2.82 -8.10
C ALA A 600 -25.52 1.91 -8.99
N CYS A 601 -25.33 2.29 -10.24
CA CYS A 601 -24.46 1.61 -11.21
C CYS A 601 -23.33 2.54 -11.66
N LEU A 602 -22.13 2.01 -11.86
CA LEU A 602 -21.05 2.76 -12.50
C LEU A 602 -21.06 2.44 -13.99
N VAL A 603 -21.07 3.46 -14.85
CA VAL A 603 -20.88 3.31 -16.29
C VAL A 603 -19.47 3.75 -16.67
N ASN A 604 -18.73 2.85 -17.30
CA ASN A 604 -17.42 3.13 -17.86
C ASN A 604 -17.52 3.10 -19.40
N PRO A 605 -17.61 4.26 -20.06
CA PRO A 605 -17.67 4.30 -21.52
C PRO A 605 -16.37 3.77 -22.11
N ASN A 606 -16.46 2.85 -23.08
CA ASN A 606 -15.28 2.25 -23.68
C ASN A 606 -14.65 3.13 -24.77
N SER A 607 -15.34 4.19 -25.21
CA SER A 607 -14.83 5.06 -26.27
C SER A 607 -14.00 6.21 -25.71
N SER A 608 -12.77 6.36 -26.22
CA SER A 608 -11.99 7.59 -26.05
C SER A 608 -12.65 8.83 -26.69
N THR A 609 -13.66 8.63 -27.53
CA THR A 609 -14.45 9.70 -28.17
C THR A 609 -15.73 10.03 -27.40
N PHE A 610 -15.94 9.44 -26.22
CA PHE A 610 -17.11 9.74 -25.42
C PHE A 610 -17.07 11.22 -25.03
N GLU A 611 -18.11 11.97 -25.40
CA GLU A 611 -18.10 13.41 -25.17
C GLU A 611 -18.30 13.76 -23.68
N ASN A 612 -17.53 14.75 -23.22
CA ASN A 612 -17.69 15.53 -21.99
C ASN A 612 -17.42 14.86 -20.63
N HIS A 613 -17.48 13.54 -20.49
CA HIS A 613 -17.20 12.87 -19.20
C HIS A 613 -16.45 11.56 -19.39
N ASP A 614 -15.58 11.24 -18.42
CA ASP A 614 -14.76 10.03 -18.43
C ASP A 614 -15.53 8.81 -17.93
N PHE A 615 -16.48 8.99 -17.01
CA PHE A 615 -17.39 7.93 -16.54
C PHE A 615 -18.65 8.51 -15.88
N TYR A 616 -19.63 7.66 -15.59
CA TYR A 616 -20.89 8.07 -14.96
C TYR A 616 -21.27 7.22 -13.77
N ILE A 617 -22.04 7.80 -12.86
CA ILE A 617 -22.87 7.06 -11.90
C ILE A 617 -24.33 7.27 -12.26
N LEU A 618 -25.08 6.18 -12.28
CA LEU A 618 -26.52 6.20 -12.52
C LEU A 618 -27.23 5.75 -11.25
N VAL A 619 -28.28 6.45 -10.87
CA VAL A 619 -29.10 6.08 -9.72
C VAL A 619 -30.51 5.78 -10.21
N ALA A 620 -30.97 4.57 -9.93
CA ALA A 620 -32.35 4.17 -10.11
C ALA A 620 -33.05 4.03 -8.77
N HIS A 621 -34.32 4.42 -8.73
CA HIS A 621 -35.22 4.19 -7.61
C HIS A 621 -36.36 3.29 -8.08
N ASP A 622 -36.54 2.18 -7.38
CA ASP A 622 -37.60 1.21 -7.65
C ASP A 622 -37.63 0.77 -9.13
N GLY A 623 -36.44 0.51 -9.67
CA GLY A 623 -36.24 0.07 -11.04
C GLY A 623 -36.32 1.17 -12.11
N LYS A 624 -36.44 2.45 -11.73
CA LYS A 624 -36.53 3.57 -12.68
C LYS A 624 -35.35 4.52 -12.52
N LEU A 625 -34.68 4.84 -13.63
CA LEU A 625 -33.59 5.84 -13.63
C LEU A 625 -34.11 7.19 -13.11
N SER A 626 -33.36 7.81 -12.20
CA SER A 626 -33.74 9.05 -11.51
C SER A 626 -32.64 10.10 -11.53
N GLU A 627 -31.38 9.70 -11.43
CA GLU A 627 -30.24 10.60 -11.46
C GLU A 627 -29.10 10.07 -12.34
N VAL A 628 -28.38 10.99 -12.98
CA VAL A 628 -27.18 10.74 -13.77
C VAL A 628 -26.10 11.70 -13.30
N TRP A 629 -24.95 11.16 -12.91
CA TRP A 629 -23.80 11.93 -12.44
C TRP A 629 -22.63 11.67 -13.38
N GLY A 630 -22.27 12.63 -14.22
CA GLY A 630 -21.12 12.55 -15.12
C GLY A 630 -19.87 13.10 -14.45
N TYR A 631 -18.77 12.36 -14.52
CA TYR A 631 -17.49 12.74 -13.93
C TYR A 631 -16.49 13.07 -15.02
N GLN A 632 -15.91 14.25 -14.94
CA GLN A 632 -14.87 14.71 -15.85
C GLN A 632 -13.58 15.01 -15.06
N LEU A 633 -12.48 14.48 -15.56
CA LEU A 633 -11.15 14.63 -14.97
C LEU A 633 -10.38 15.64 -15.80
N GLU A 634 -10.40 16.89 -15.33
CA GLU A 634 -9.71 17.98 -15.99
C GLU A 634 -8.41 18.32 -15.29
N LEU A 635 -7.34 18.43 -16.08
CA LEU A 635 -6.08 18.98 -15.62
C LEU A 635 -6.14 20.51 -15.71
N VAL A 636 -6.49 21.15 -14.58
CA VAL A 636 -6.36 22.54 -14.06
C VAL A 636 -6.17 23.74 -15.03
N THR A 637 -5.58 23.56 -16.19
CA THR A 637 -5.25 24.60 -17.16
C THR A 637 -6.42 25.16 -17.96
N GLN A 638 -7.63 24.60 -17.86
CA GLN A 638 -8.83 25.15 -18.49
C GLN A 638 -9.89 25.36 -17.42
N GLN A 639 -10.40 26.58 -17.31
CA GLN A 639 -11.71 26.76 -16.67
C GLN A 639 -12.70 25.88 -17.43
N PRO A 640 -13.64 25.21 -16.74
CA PRO A 640 -14.66 24.42 -17.41
C PRO A 640 -15.29 25.27 -18.52
N PRO A 641 -15.52 24.73 -19.73
CA PRO A 641 -16.01 25.49 -20.89
C PRO A 641 -17.31 26.28 -20.69
N GLY A 642 -17.94 26.21 -19.51
CA GLY A 642 -19.18 26.89 -19.11
C GLY A 642 -19.07 28.14 -18.22
N THR A 643 -17.92 28.82 -18.07
CA THR A 643 -17.97 30.22 -17.57
C THR A 643 -18.50 31.18 -18.66
N GLN A 644 -18.50 30.73 -19.92
CA GLN A 644 -19.23 31.36 -21.02
C GLN A 644 -20.37 30.42 -21.41
N GLN A 645 -21.58 30.96 -21.56
CA GLN A 645 -22.83 30.25 -21.78
C GLN A 645 -22.76 29.26 -22.97
N GLU A 646 -22.38 28.01 -22.73
CA GLU A 646 -22.78 26.94 -23.64
C GLU A 646 -24.29 26.76 -23.47
N THR A 647 -25.03 27.24 -24.47
CA THR A 647 -26.47 27.08 -24.61
C THR A 647 -26.84 25.64 -24.30
N SER A 648 -27.51 25.44 -23.17
CA SER A 648 -28.12 24.17 -22.79
C SER A 648 -29.07 23.76 -23.91
N ARG A 649 -28.59 22.93 -24.84
CA ARG A 649 -29.47 22.19 -25.74
C ARG A 649 -30.21 21.22 -24.82
N SER A 650 -31.39 21.63 -24.37
CA SER A 650 -32.29 20.76 -23.63
C SER A 650 -32.43 19.46 -24.42
N PHE A 651 -31.98 18.34 -23.86
CA PHE A 651 -32.21 17.04 -24.44
C PHE A 651 -33.72 16.85 -24.58
N SER A 652 -34.21 17.00 -25.80
CA SER A 652 -35.60 16.75 -26.15
C SER A 652 -35.63 15.46 -26.97
N PRO A 653 -35.65 14.28 -26.31
CA PRO A 653 -35.95 13.05 -27.02
C PRO A 653 -37.33 13.21 -27.68
N THR A 654 -37.39 12.99 -28.99
CA THR A 654 -38.45 13.51 -29.87
C THR A 654 -39.82 12.87 -29.72
N SER A 655 -40.10 11.98 -28.76
CA SER A 655 -41.44 11.34 -28.68
C SER A 655 -41.81 10.58 -27.39
N THR A 656 -41.05 10.64 -26.29
CA THR A 656 -41.36 9.86 -25.07
C THR A 656 -41.70 10.76 -23.86
N PRO A 657 -42.65 10.35 -23.00
CA PRO A 657 -43.03 11.10 -21.80
C PRO A 657 -41.82 11.28 -20.89
N ARG A 658 -41.44 12.55 -20.66
CA ARG A 658 -40.27 12.97 -19.89
C ARG A 658 -40.43 12.56 -18.42
N LEU A 659 -39.71 11.54 -17.98
CA LEU A 659 -39.38 11.42 -16.57
C LEU A 659 -38.27 12.45 -16.27
N PRO A 660 -38.38 13.25 -15.19
CA PRO A 660 -37.36 14.23 -14.83
C PRO A 660 -36.13 13.50 -14.30
N VAL A 661 -35.21 13.12 -15.18
CA VAL A 661 -33.89 12.62 -14.77
C VAL A 661 -32.96 13.80 -14.52
N LYS A 662 -32.50 13.90 -13.27
CA LYS A 662 -31.57 14.94 -12.85
C LYS A 662 -30.17 14.59 -13.32
N MET A 663 -29.53 15.49 -14.08
CA MET A 663 -28.15 15.34 -14.50
C MET A 663 -27.23 16.28 -13.71
N THR A 664 -26.14 15.73 -13.14
CA THR A 664 -25.11 16.48 -12.40
C THR A 664 -23.76 16.24 -13.05
N SER A 665 -22.96 17.28 -13.25
CA SER A 665 -21.57 17.15 -13.73
C SER A 665 -20.59 17.43 -12.59
N VAL A 666 -19.63 16.53 -12.40
CA VAL A 666 -18.60 16.63 -11.36
C VAL A 666 -17.23 16.70 -12.01
N TYR A 667 -16.48 17.75 -11.67
CA TYR A 667 -15.12 18.00 -12.14
C TYR A 667 -14.14 17.68 -11.03
N LEU A 668 -13.27 16.71 -11.28
CA LEU A 668 -12.18 16.32 -10.40
C LEU A 668 -10.88 16.89 -10.97
N GLN A 669 -10.29 17.87 -10.26
CA GLN A 669 -9.12 18.61 -10.74
C GLN A 669 -7.88 18.30 -9.89
N GLY A 670 -6.79 17.83 -10.51
CA GLY A 670 -5.53 17.60 -9.82
C GLY A 670 -4.63 18.84 -9.81
N GLY A 671 -4.13 19.24 -8.63
CA GLY A 671 -3.04 20.22 -8.51
C GLY A 671 -3.42 21.71 -8.41
N GLN A 672 -4.68 22.06 -8.11
CA GLN A 672 -5.01 23.44 -7.74
C GLN A 672 -4.44 23.75 -6.34
N PRO A 673 -3.63 24.82 -6.16
CA PRO A 673 -3.38 25.34 -4.82
C PRO A 673 -4.72 25.72 -4.20
N GLU A 674 -4.86 25.58 -2.87
CA GLU A 674 -6.09 25.89 -2.13
C GLU A 674 -6.53 27.34 -2.38
N VAL A 675 -7.28 27.57 -3.45
CA VAL A 675 -8.13 28.74 -3.55
C VAL A 675 -9.30 28.40 -2.64
N GLU A 676 -9.35 29.03 -1.46
CA GLU A 676 -10.46 28.91 -0.50
C GLU A 676 -11.78 28.82 -1.26
N GLY A 677 -12.45 27.68 -1.11
CA GLY A 677 -13.54 27.25 -1.98
C GLY A 677 -14.65 28.29 -2.06
N LYS A 678 -14.59 29.15 -3.07
CA LYS A 678 -15.78 29.83 -3.55
C LYS A 678 -16.58 28.80 -4.29
N GLU A 679 -17.64 28.30 -3.64
CA GLU A 679 -18.77 27.68 -4.32
C GLU A 679 -19.24 28.65 -5.40
N THR A 680 -18.76 28.45 -6.62
CA THR A 680 -19.28 29.17 -7.76
C THR A 680 -20.52 28.41 -8.18
N TYR A 681 -21.59 28.56 -7.41
CA TYR A 681 -22.91 28.33 -7.96
C TYR A 681 -23.03 29.32 -9.12
N LEU A 682 -22.85 28.84 -10.33
CA LEU A 682 -23.23 29.57 -11.53
C LEU A 682 -24.75 29.71 -11.46
N LYS A 683 -25.23 30.70 -10.70
CA LYS A 683 -26.61 31.15 -10.72
C LYS A 683 -26.84 31.75 -12.10
N SER A 684 -27.25 30.91 -13.04
CA SER A 684 -27.91 31.36 -14.25
C SER A 684 -29.03 32.33 -13.83
N GLN A 685 -29.02 33.55 -14.37
CA GLN A 685 -30.05 34.56 -14.06
C GLN A 685 -31.40 34.26 -14.73
N ASN A 686 -31.57 33.13 -15.42
CA ASN A 686 -32.84 32.72 -16.03
C ASN A 686 -33.56 31.70 -15.16
N LEU A 687 -34.65 32.13 -14.49
CA LEU A 687 -35.43 31.34 -13.53
C LEU A 687 -36.19 30.13 -14.11
N ASP A 688 -36.31 30.02 -15.43
CA ASP A 688 -37.15 29.00 -16.08
C ASP A 688 -36.38 27.85 -16.74
N GLN A 689 -35.05 27.83 -16.66
CA GLN A 689 -34.23 26.71 -17.14
C GLN A 689 -33.68 25.93 -15.95
N GLU A 690 -34.06 24.65 -15.81
CA GLU A 690 -33.39 23.71 -14.91
C GLU A 690 -31.91 23.62 -15.28
N VAL A 691 -31.07 24.35 -14.55
CA VAL A 691 -29.62 24.33 -14.73
C VAL A 691 -29.10 23.02 -14.16
N ASN A 692 -28.47 22.19 -15.01
CA ASN A 692 -27.74 21.03 -14.54
C ASN A 692 -26.61 21.50 -13.60
N PRO A 693 -26.59 21.09 -12.32
CA PRO A 693 -25.53 21.49 -11.41
C PRO A 693 -24.17 21.02 -11.91
N CYS A 694 -23.22 21.95 -11.95
CA CYS A 694 -21.81 21.71 -12.17
C CYS A 694 -21.07 21.86 -10.85
N ILE A 695 -20.29 20.84 -10.48
CA ILE A 695 -19.59 20.77 -9.19
C ILE A 695 -18.10 20.64 -9.47
N VAL A 696 -17.30 21.59 -8.96
CA VAL A 696 -15.83 21.53 -9.01
C VAL A 696 -15.32 21.13 -7.63
N ALA A 697 -14.67 19.98 -7.55
CA ALA A 697 -14.20 19.42 -6.30
C ALA A 697 -12.93 20.12 -5.80
N SER A 698 -12.94 20.61 -4.56
CA SER A 698 -11.72 21.08 -3.90
C SER A 698 -10.74 19.94 -3.62
N GLY A 699 -9.45 20.26 -3.41
CA GLY A 699 -8.44 19.26 -3.04
C GLY A 699 -8.82 18.47 -1.79
N ALA A 700 -9.32 19.15 -0.75
CA ALA A 700 -9.77 18.52 0.48
C ALA A 700 -10.98 17.57 0.28
N GLU A 701 -11.93 17.94 -0.58
CA GLU A 701 -13.06 17.06 -0.91
C GLU A 701 -12.61 15.85 -1.73
N GLN A 702 -11.64 16.01 -2.64
CA GLN A 702 -11.06 14.90 -3.39
C GLN A 702 -10.26 13.96 -2.49
N GLU A 703 -9.43 14.48 -1.58
CA GLU A 703 -8.76 13.65 -0.56
C GLU A 703 -9.75 12.89 0.31
N LEU A 704 -10.86 13.54 0.69
CA LEU A 704 -11.92 12.89 1.44
C LEU A 704 -12.62 11.81 0.61
N LEU A 705 -12.86 12.03 -0.68
CA LEU A 705 -13.45 11.05 -1.60
C LEU A 705 -12.55 9.82 -1.72
N PHE A 706 -11.25 10.08 -1.93
CA PHE A 706 -10.18 9.12 -2.14
C PHE A 706 -9.88 8.27 -0.90
N GLY A 707 -10.13 8.82 0.28
CA GLY A 707 -9.81 8.17 1.54
C GLY A 707 -8.30 8.05 1.74
N THR A 708 -7.93 7.28 2.75
CA THR A 708 -6.53 7.19 3.21
C THR A 708 -5.63 6.54 2.16
N LEU A 709 -6.13 5.57 1.41
CA LEU A 709 -5.41 4.87 0.34
C LEU A 709 -4.70 5.82 -0.62
N LEU A 710 -5.49 6.60 -1.34
CA LEU A 710 -4.97 7.40 -2.44
C LEU A 710 -4.39 8.72 -1.94
N LYS A 711 -4.83 9.23 -0.79
CA LYS A 711 -4.22 10.40 -0.14
C LYS A 711 -2.71 10.23 0.03
N TRP A 712 -2.26 9.09 0.54
CA TRP A 712 -0.84 8.85 0.79
C TRP A 712 -0.07 8.37 -0.44
N MET A 713 -0.70 7.50 -1.25
CA MET A 713 -0.01 6.79 -2.34
C MET A 713 -0.13 7.47 -3.70
N CYS A 714 -1.15 8.29 -3.89
CA CYS A 714 -1.49 8.95 -5.15
C CYS A 714 -1.75 10.44 -4.91
N PRO A 715 -0.78 11.19 -4.34
CA PRO A 715 -0.99 12.59 -3.98
C PRO A 715 -1.41 13.40 -5.22
N LEU A 716 -2.47 14.20 -5.08
CA LEU A 716 -3.02 15.01 -6.17
C LEU A 716 -2.01 16.03 -6.72
N SER A 717 -1.00 16.41 -5.93
CA SER A 717 0.09 17.28 -6.39
C SER A 717 0.92 16.65 -7.51
N TRP A 718 0.91 15.32 -7.66
CA TRP A 718 1.66 14.60 -8.71
C TRP A 718 0.93 14.57 -10.05
N VAL A 719 -0.28 15.11 -10.07
CA VAL A 719 -1.09 15.26 -11.26
C VAL A 719 -0.59 16.50 -12.01
N GLU A 720 0.47 16.37 -12.82
CA GLU A 720 0.97 17.47 -13.67
C GLU A 720 -0.01 17.79 -14.82
N PRO A 721 -0.28 19.07 -15.13
CA PRO A 721 -1.00 19.44 -16.34
C PRO A 721 -0.21 19.12 -17.62
N VAL A 722 -0.86 18.46 -18.59
CA VAL A 722 -0.26 17.92 -19.81
C VAL A 722 0.29 18.98 -20.80
N ARG A 723 -0.11 20.25 -20.70
CA ARG A 723 0.16 21.25 -21.77
C ARG A 723 1.38 22.14 -21.59
N GLU A 724 1.94 22.34 -20.40
CA GLU A 724 3.06 23.29 -20.20
C GLU A 724 4.37 22.92 -20.93
N ARG A 725 4.54 21.68 -21.40
CA ARG A 725 5.73 21.28 -22.17
C ARG A 725 5.58 21.38 -23.69
N ARG A 726 4.37 21.33 -24.25
CA ARG A 726 4.20 21.58 -25.69
C ARG A 726 4.51 23.03 -26.08
N ALA A 727 4.45 23.96 -25.13
CA ALA A 727 4.90 25.35 -25.32
C ALA A 727 6.42 25.49 -25.17
N ARG A 728 7.05 24.76 -24.23
CA ARG A 728 8.51 24.76 -24.02
C ARG A 728 9.29 23.95 -25.06
N ASP A 729 8.69 22.92 -25.65
CA ASP A 729 9.29 22.13 -26.75
C ASP A 729 9.07 22.77 -28.14
N ARG A 730 8.30 23.88 -28.19
CA ARG A 730 8.11 24.73 -29.38
C ARG A 730 8.84 26.08 -29.29
N GLN A 731 9.48 26.36 -28.15
CA GLN A 731 10.43 27.46 -27.93
C GLN A 731 11.84 26.88 -27.91
#